data_AF-A0A256WIG0-F1
#
_entry.id   AF-A0A256WIG0-F1
#
_cell.length_a   1.000
_cell.length_b   1.000
_cell.length_c   1.000
_cell.angle_alpha   90.00
_cell.angle_beta   90.00
_cell.angle_gamma   90.00
#
_symmetry.space_group_name_H-M   'P 1'
#
loop_
_entity.id
_entity.type
_entity.pdbx_description
1 polymer ?
#
loop_
_entity_poly.entity_id
_entity_poly.type
_entity_poly.pdbx_seq_one_letter_code
_entity_poly.pdbx_strand_id
1 'polypeptide(L)'
;MEEINKLLLDIAEKDRLYMEVITEADNSRDAAAYPLALQKYTQASEIKPNEAYPPAQIALIQALLQEQAASQNAYDAAIANGDENYNKQQWQEALTNYQEALSIKPAEVYPKDKISEINSILQQIAEKDAAYEAAITQADAFYEEENWQESLLKYQLASQIKPSEVYPQERIAELQSILGDLASAQAQYDALIQEADAYFESKTYVDSKAKYQLALQIRAQESYPTTQIQRIESILAEQAAKQQQYQALIAEADVLFQQESWQNSMDKYQEALLVFPIENYPKEQTKLITAKLSELKNKQQAYDALIVEADALLLAKDYNNSLEKYQSASAIFPEEIYPKEKMQEIRDLLAGLATQEAEYQKLIDLADEQFSAADFVPSYENYQKAVAIYADRPYPKEQIVKINSILEKQKAYQEYISSADAAFEEQQYQNALTFYMKANQLIPEETYPPQKIAEIEALLQAIADNDAAYNIAVSQGDARFDAGNYELAKGDYENARSIKPEESYAPQRIMEIDRILQDLARKQAQYDQLIIEADAAFAAKTYDIAISKYTAALDIKPAEEYPPQKMEEIRRILAQMADQKTLYNSYVLQGDQAFKAKKYEACIGLFQQAAAIYPEELYPPERIAAAQAELDKMQANLEEAYQRSINEGDRNFGNKKWDPAKEAYQYASQLKPQELYPKEKLAEINSILEKERLAKQKEYDRYIADGERFYGTKYYQEAILSFESALRIFPFEKYPADMIDKIFELIKKNSMVNILDGKVRIMHNNKEKFKFAPIPYKDRSESFILLEIKTIDAQEPVKLYVNFGKGDSQQGGYSIRLKEQKGYHSYFVNIGQQVRWINNENDYISLLPEGGDVEVKLIKISRNGI
;
A
#
# COMPACT_ATOMS: atom_id res chain seq x y z
N MET A 1 -65.15 -85.73 100.24
CA MET A 1 -65.10 -85.95 98.77
C MET A 1 -65.66 -84.75 98.00
N GLU A 2 -66.76 -84.14 98.44
CA GLU A 2 -67.39 -83.00 97.76
C GLU A 2 -66.53 -81.71 97.73
N GLU A 3 -65.82 -81.39 98.82
CA GLU A 3 -64.90 -80.23 98.87
C GLU A 3 -63.63 -80.41 98.01
N ILE A 4 -63.09 -81.64 97.90
CA ILE A 4 -61.92 -81.94 97.07
C ILE A 4 -62.28 -81.82 95.58
N ASN A 5 -63.47 -82.29 95.18
CA ASN A 5 -63.94 -82.14 93.80
C ASN A 5 -64.18 -80.67 93.43
N LYS A 6 -64.66 -79.84 94.37
CA LYS A 6 -64.82 -78.40 94.16
C LYS A 6 -63.48 -77.68 94.02
N LEU A 7 -62.47 -78.06 94.80
CA LEU A 7 -61.11 -77.52 94.70
C LEU A 7 -60.43 -77.92 93.39
N LEU A 8 -60.60 -79.18 92.96
CA LEU A 8 -60.07 -79.67 91.68
C LEU A 8 -60.75 -78.99 90.48
N LEU A 9 -62.05 -78.71 90.56
CA LEU A 9 -62.75 -77.94 89.53
C LEU A 9 -62.27 -76.49 89.46
N ASP A 10 -62.03 -75.84 90.61
CA ASP A 10 -61.51 -74.46 90.65
C ASP A 10 -60.07 -74.37 90.11
N ILE A 11 -59.24 -75.38 90.38
CA ILE A 11 -57.88 -75.49 89.80
C ILE A 11 -57.95 -75.71 88.29
N ALA A 12 -58.80 -76.63 87.81
CA ALA A 12 -58.94 -76.90 86.38
C ALA A 12 -59.52 -75.70 85.61
N GLU A 13 -60.45 -74.95 86.21
CA GLU A 13 -61.02 -73.73 85.63
C GLU A 13 -59.96 -72.60 85.57
N LYS A 14 -59.16 -72.43 86.63
CA LYS A 14 -58.01 -71.50 86.64
C LYS A 14 -56.94 -71.88 85.61
N ASP A 15 -56.66 -73.18 85.43
CA ASP A 15 -55.75 -73.66 84.40
C ASP A 15 -56.25 -73.32 82.99
N ARG A 16 -57.55 -73.51 82.74
CA ARG A 16 -58.19 -73.17 81.46
C ARG A 16 -58.12 -71.67 81.18
N LEU A 17 -58.54 -70.85 82.14
CA LEU A 17 -58.50 -69.39 82.03
C LEU A 17 -57.08 -68.85 81.85
N TYR A 18 -56.11 -69.40 82.59
CA TYR A 18 -54.70 -69.03 82.45
C TYR A 18 -54.18 -69.32 81.03
N MET A 19 -54.44 -70.51 80.49
CA MET A 19 -54.00 -70.90 79.15
C MET A 19 -54.65 -70.05 78.04
N GLU A 20 -55.92 -69.69 78.20
CA GLU A 20 -56.64 -68.82 77.26
C GLU A 20 -56.03 -67.41 77.24
N VAL A 21 -55.81 -66.81 78.42
CA VAL A 21 -55.23 -65.47 78.53
C VAL A 21 -53.77 -65.42 78.06
N ILE A 22 -52.98 -66.46 78.33
CA ILE A 22 -51.60 -66.57 77.81
C ILE A 22 -51.60 -66.63 76.28
N THR A 23 -52.48 -67.43 75.68
CA THR A 23 -52.57 -67.53 74.22
C THR A 23 -52.90 -66.17 73.58
N GLU A 24 -53.84 -65.43 74.16
CA GLU A 24 -54.14 -64.07 73.71
C GLU A 24 -52.97 -63.09 73.93
N ALA A 25 -52.23 -63.23 75.02
CA ALA A 25 -51.07 -62.41 75.34
C ALA A 25 -49.91 -62.64 74.37
N ASP A 26 -49.62 -63.90 74.04
CA ASP A 26 -48.64 -64.32 73.04
C ASP A 26 -49.01 -63.81 71.65
N ASN A 27 -50.26 -64.01 71.22
CA ASN A 27 -50.75 -63.48 69.95
C ASN A 27 -50.63 -61.95 69.89
N SER A 28 -50.91 -61.26 70.99
CA SER A 28 -50.78 -59.80 71.07
C SER A 28 -49.32 -59.35 71.02
N ARG A 29 -48.39 -60.08 71.67
CA ARG A 29 -46.95 -59.80 71.62
C ARG A 29 -46.40 -60.00 70.21
N ASP A 30 -46.75 -61.12 69.59
CA ASP A 30 -46.27 -61.49 68.25
C ASP A 30 -46.86 -60.55 67.18
N ALA A 31 -48.05 -60.01 67.42
CA ALA A 31 -48.64 -58.92 66.64
C ALA A 31 -48.06 -57.52 67.00
N ALA A 32 -47.05 -57.44 67.86
CA ALA A 32 -46.45 -56.21 68.39
C ALA A 32 -47.45 -55.24 69.06
N ALA A 33 -48.60 -55.74 69.49
CA ALA A 33 -49.58 -55.02 70.31
C ALA A 33 -49.14 -55.02 71.78
N TYR A 34 -47.95 -54.48 72.04
CA TYR A 34 -47.25 -54.54 73.33
C TYR A 34 -48.08 -54.05 74.53
N PRO A 35 -48.87 -52.96 74.45
CA PRO A 35 -49.73 -52.56 75.57
C PRO A 35 -50.82 -53.59 75.91
N LEU A 36 -51.39 -54.23 74.89
CA LEU A 36 -52.41 -55.28 75.06
C LEU A 36 -51.78 -56.58 75.58
N ALA A 37 -50.62 -56.95 75.03
CA ALA A 37 -49.85 -58.09 75.51
C ALA A 37 -49.48 -57.93 76.99
N LEU A 38 -48.99 -56.73 77.38
CA LEU A 38 -48.65 -56.39 78.77
C LEU A 38 -49.87 -56.53 79.70
N GLN A 39 -51.03 -56.02 79.28
CA GLN A 39 -52.28 -56.17 80.03
C GLN A 39 -52.65 -57.65 80.22
N LYS A 40 -52.60 -58.45 79.16
CA LYS A 40 -52.98 -59.87 79.18
C LYS A 40 -52.00 -60.72 79.99
N TYR A 41 -50.69 -60.48 79.88
CA TYR A 41 -49.71 -61.16 80.75
C TYR A 41 -49.83 -60.76 82.22
N THR A 42 -50.25 -59.53 82.50
CA THR A 42 -50.55 -59.08 83.87
C THR A 42 -51.75 -59.84 84.42
N GLN A 43 -52.83 -59.96 83.63
CA GLN A 43 -54.00 -60.77 83.98
C GLN A 43 -53.64 -62.26 84.17
N ALA A 44 -52.77 -62.82 83.33
CA ALA A 44 -52.29 -64.19 83.49
C ALA A 44 -51.50 -64.38 84.81
N SER A 45 -50.65 -63.41 85.18
CA SER A 45 -49.96 -63.39 86.47
C SER A 45 -50.92 -63.31 87.66
N GLU A 46 -52.06 -62.64 87.53
CA GLU A 46 -53.08 -62.56 88.58
C GLU A 46 -53.85 -63.90 88.75
N ILE A 47 -54.14 -64.58 87.65
CA ILE A 47 -54.83 -65.89 87.66
C ILE A 47 -53.94 -66.97 88.29
N LYS A 48 -52.62 -66.94 87.99
CA LYS A 48 -51.63 -67.83 88.60
C LYS A 48 -50.34 -67.08 89.00
N PRO A 49 -50.27 -66.60 90.26
CA PRO A 49 -49.14 -65.78 90.75
C PRO A 49 -47.78 -66.48 90.84
N ASN A 50 -47.76 -67.82 90.84
CA ASN A 50 -46.53 -68.60 91.04
C ASN A 50 -45.89 -69.07 89.72
N GLU A 51 -46.44 -68.69 88.56
CA GLU A 51 -45.92 -69.08 87.24
C GLU A 51 -44.82 -68.11 86.77
N ALA A 52 -43.70 -68.64 86.28
CA ALA A 52 -42.55 -67.83 85.88
C ALA A 52 -42.69 -67.17 84.49
N TYR A 53 -43.56 -67.70 83.64
CA TYR A 53 -43.66 -67.29 82.23
C TYR A 53 -44.21 -65.86 82.04
N PRO A 54 -45.39 -65.48 82.59
CA PRO A 54 -45.92 -64.14 82.35
C PRO A 54 -45.05 -62.99 82.89
N PRO A 55 -44.42 -63.05 84.08
CA PRO A 55 -43.48 -62.02 84.53
C PRO A 55 -42.26 -61.82 83.60
N ALA A 56 -41.73 -62.91 83.03
CA ALA A 56 -40.62 -62.82 82.08
C ALA A 56 -41.04 -62.13 80.77
N GLN A 57 -42.25 -62.42 80.28
CA GLN A 57 -42.80 -61.76 79.09
C GLN A 57 -43.14 -60.29 79.33
N ILE A 58 -43.63 -59.94 80.53
CA ILE A 58 -43.83 -58.55 80.96
C ILE A 58 -42.51 -57.77 80.89
N ALA A 59 -41.43 -58.30 81.46
CA ALA A 59 -40.12 -57.66 81.44
C ALA A 59 -39.58 -57.48 80.01
N LEU A 60 -39.74 -58.50 79.15
CA LEU A 60 -39.38 -58.43 77.73
C LEU A 60 -40.15 -57.32 77.00
N ILE A 61 -41.47 -57.26 77.19
CA ILE A 61 -42.33 -56.24 76.56
C ILE A 61 -41.98 -54.84 77.07
N GLN A 62 -41.69 -54.68 78.36
CA GLN A 62 -41.24 -53.41 78.92
C GLN A 62 -39.91 -52.95 78.34
N ALA A 63 -38.95 -53.86 78.14
CA ALA A 63 -37.69 -53.55 77.47
C ALA A 63 -37.92 -53.12 76.01
N LEU A 64 -38.77 -53.82 75.26
CA LEU A 64 -39.13 -53.47 73.89
C LEU A 64 -39.83 -52.12 73.78
N LEU A 65 -40.72 -51.77 74.73
CA LEU A 65 -41.36 -50.46 74.80
C LEU A 65 -40.38 -49.34 75.14
N GLN A 66 -39.42 -49.58 76.04
CA GLN A 66 -38.36 -48.63 76.34
C GLN A 66 -37.43 -48.41 75.14
N GLU A 67 -37.07 -49.48 74.43
CA GLU A 67 -36.29 -49.41 73.20
C GLU A 67 -37.04 -48.64 72.10
N GLN A 68 -38.33 -48.91 71.91
CA GLN A 68 -39.18 -48.18 70.96
C GLN A 68 -39.29 -46.68 71.31
N ALA A 69 -39.41 -46.34 72.60
CA ALA A 69 -39.45 -44.96 73.07
C ALA A 69 -38.09 -44.25 72.92
N ALA A 70 -36.98 -44.93 73.19
CA ALA A 70 -35.64 -44.39 72.99
C ALA A 70 -35.35 -44.14 71.49
N SER A 71 -35.74 -45.09 70.62
CA SER A 71 -35.66 -44.95 69.17
C SER A 71 -36.53 -43.80 68.65
N GLN A 72 -37.73 -43.60 69.21
CA GLN A 72 -38.59 -42.46 68.89
C GLN A 72 -37.94 -41.12 69.29
N ASN A 73 -37.43 -41.00 70.51
CA ASN A 73 -36.81 -39.76 70.98
C ASN A 73 -35.54 -39.41 70.19
N ALA A 74 -34.72 -40.40 69.86
CA ALA A 74 -33.52 -40.20 69.05
C ALA A 74 -33.87 -39.74 67.62
N TYR A 75 -34.92 -40.32 67.04
CA TYR A 75 -35.45 -39.89 65.75
C TYR A 75 -35.95 -38.45 65.79
N ASP A 76 -36.76 -38.08 66.80
CA ASP A 76 -37.32 -36.72 66.92
C ASP A 76 -36.23 -35.67 67.11
N ALA A 77 -35.16 -35.99 67.85
CA ALA A 77 -34.00 -35.12 68.02
C ALA A 77 -33.23 -34.92 66.70
N ALA A 78 -33.00 -36.00 65.93
CA ALA A 78 -32.34 -35.92 64.63
C ALA A 78 -33.15 -35.08 63.62
N ILE A 79 -34.49 -35.19 63.64
CA ILE A 79 -35.37 -34.34 62.85
C ILE A 79 -35.26 -32.87 63.26
N ALA A 80 -35.34 -32.55 64.56
CA ALA A 80 -35.26 -31.18 65.04
C ALA A 80 -33.92 -30.50 64.66
N ASN A 81 -32.80 -31.22 64.80
CA ASN A 81 -31.49 -30.72 64.39
C ASN A 81 -31.38 -30.57 62.86
N GLY A 82 -31.98 -31.49 62.10
CA GLY A 82 -32.07 -31.40 60.64
C GLY A 82 -32.82 -30.15 60.19
N ASP A 83 -33.99 -29.89 60.77
CA ASP A 83 -34.84 -28.73 60.48
C ASP A 83 -34.14 -27.41 60.86
N GLU A 84 -33.45 -27.37 62.02
CA GLU A 84 -32.70 -26.19 62.45
C GLU A 84 -31.59 -25.83 61.45
N ASN A 85 -30.75 -26.81 61.08
CA ASN A 85 -29.66 -26.59 60.14
C ASN A 85 -30.18 -26.27 58.73
N TYR A 86 -31.29 -26.88 58.32
CA TYR A 86 -31.95 -26.56 57.05
C TYR A 86 -32.40 -25.10 57.02
N ASN A 87 -33.03 -24.61 58.09
CA ASN A 87 -33.48 -23.20 58.19
C ASN A 87 -32.29 -22.21 58.22
N LYS A 88 -31.16 -22.63 58.77
CA LYS A 88 -29.90 -21.87 58.73
C LYS A 88 -29.17 -21.97 57.38
N GLN A 89 -29.68 -22.73 56.42
CA GLN A 89 -29.05 -23.01 55.12
C GLN A 89 -27.69 -23.73 55.25
N GLN A 90 -27.48 -24.42 56.37
CA GLN A 90 -26.34 -25.28 56.62
C GLN A 90 -26.63 -26.64 55.99
N TRP A 91 -26.63 -26.66 54.66
CA TRP A 91 -27.15 -27.76 53.85
C TRP A 91 -26.47 -29.10 54.16
N GLN A 92 -25.16 -29.09 54.37
CA GLN A 92 -24.39 -30.31 54.64
C GLN A 92 -24.68 -30.88 56.04
N GLU A 93 -24.79 -30.00 57.02
CA GLU A 93 -25.15 -30.34 58.41
C GLU A 93 -26.61 -30.83 58.48
N ALA A 94 -27.53 -30.17 57.78
CA ALA A 94 -28.92 -30.61 57.67
C ALA A 94 -29.04 -32.00 57.03
N LEU A 95 -28.31 -32.23 55.92
CA LEU A 95 -28.26 -33.51 55.24
C LEU A 95 -27.83 -34.64 56.18
N THR A 96 -26.78 -34.39 56.97
CA THR A 96 -26.23 -35.35 57.94
C THR A 96 -27.27 -35.72 59.00
N ASN A 97 -27.95 -34.72 59.59
CA ASN A 97 -28.97 -34.95 60.62
C ASN A 97 -30.21 -35.70 60.09
N TYR A 98 -30.65 -35.44 58.86
CA TYR A 98 -31.76 -36.20 58.26
C TYR A 98 -31.36 -37.64 57.87
N GLN A 99 -30.11 -37.86 57.44
CA GLN A 99 -29.58 -39.20 57.23
C GLN A 99 -29.52 -40.00 58.54
N GLU A 100 -29.12 -39.34 59.63
CA GLU A 100 -29.16 -39.91 60.98
C GLU A 100 -30.60 -40.32 61.37
N ALA A 101 -31.59 -39.46 61.15
CA ALA A 101 -33.00 -39.79 61.37
C ALA A 101 -33.45 -41.04 60.58
N LEU A 102 -33.03 -41.18 59.32
CA LEU A 102 -33.33 -42.36 58.49
C LEU A 102 -32.58 -43.62 58.91
N SER A 103 -31.39 -43.49 59.52
CA SER A 103 -30.67 -44.64 60.08
C SER A 103 -31.42 -45.25 61.28
N ILE A 104 -32.15 -44.42 62.04
CA ILE A 104 -32.98 -44.83 63.17
C ILE A 104 -34.33 -45.38 62.69
N LYS A 105 -34.96 -44.72 61.71
CA LYS A 105 -36.23 -45.16 61.11
C LYS A 105 -36.20 -45.10 59.58
N PRO A 106 -35.82 -46.20 58.90
CA PRO A 106 -35.64 -46.21 57.45
C PRO A 106 -36.91 -46.05 56.62
N ALA A 107 -38.09 -46.28 57.21
CA ALA A 107 -39.38 -46.22 56.51
C ALA A 107 -39.94 -44.79 56.39
N GLU A 108 -39.40 -43.83 57.15
CA GLU A 108 -39.95 -42.47 57.24
C GLU A 108 -39.78 -41.69 55.93
N VAL A 109 -40.81 -40.91 55.58
CA VAL A 109 -40.88 -40.15 54.32
C VAL A 109 -40.31 -38.74 54.48
N TYR A 110 -40.59 -38.09 55.61
CA TYR A 110 -40.21 -36.69 55.85
C TYR A 110 -38.69 -36.42 55.69
N PRO A 111 -37.77 -37.13 56.39
CA PRO A 111 -36.34 -36.92 56.17
C PRO A 111 -35.85 -37.36 54.77
N LYS A 112 -36.53 -38.29 54.07
CA LYS A 112 -36.18 -38.62 52.66
C LYS A 112 -36.46 -37.45 51.72
N ASP A 113 -37.62 -36.82 51.87
CA ASP A 113 -37.99 -35.67 51.05
C ASP A 113 -37.04 -34.50 51.30
N LYS A 114 -36.69 -34.24 52.58
CA LYS A 114 -35.73 -33.20 52.95
C LYS A 114 -34.32 -33.45 52.41
N ILE A 115 -33.84 -34.70 52.45
CA ILE A 115 -32.56 -35.08 51.83
C ILE A 115 -32.58 -34.85 50.31
N SER A 116 -33.68 -35.21 49.63
CA SER A 116 -33.82 -34.98 48.19
C SER A 116 -33.81 -33.49 47.85
N GLU A 117 -34.48 -32.68 48.67
CA GLU A 117 -34.53 -31.22 48.51
C GLU A 117 -33.14 -30.59 48.70
N ILE A 118 -32.43 -30.96 49.77
CA ILE A 118 -31.07 -30.49 50.04
C ILE A 118 -30.10 -30.88 48.92
N ASN A 119 -30.18 -32.12 48.43
CA ASN A 119 -29.31 -32.56 47.33
C ASN A 119 -29.55 -31.74 46.06
N SER A 120 -30.81 -31.38 45.76
CA SER A 120 -31.13 -30.48 44.66
C SER A 120 -30.55 -29.08 44.86
N ILE A 121 -30.61 -28.54 46.08
CA ILE A 121 -30.04 -27.22 46.41
C ILE A 121 -28.51 -27.25 46.26
N LEU A 122 -27.85 -28.26 46.82
CA LEU A 122 -26.40 -28.46 46.71
C LEU A 122 -25.95 -28.63 45.26
N GLN A 123 -26.73 -29.35 44.45
CA GLN A 123 -26.47 -29.47 43.01
C GLN A 123 -26.57 -28.11 42.30
N GLN A 124 -27.61 -27.33 42.55
CA GLN A 124 -27.77 -25.99 41.94
C GLN A 124 -26.65 -25.02 42.38
N ILE A 125 -26.18 -25.12 43.63
CA ILE A 125 -25.03 -24.34 44.10
C ILE A 125 -23.77 -24.76 43.34
N ALA A 126 -23.51 -26.07 43.24
CA ALA A 126 -22.34 -26.59 42.52
C ALA A 126 -22.36 -26.26 41.01
N GLU A 127 -23.53 -26.28 40.37
CA GLU A 127 -23.71 -25.89 38.97
C GLU A 127 -23.45 -24.39 38.76
N LYS A 128 -23.94 -23.53 39.67
CA LYS A 128 -23.64 -22.09 39.64
C LYS A 128 -22.16 -21.80 39.87
N ASP A 129 -21.52 -22.51 40.80
CA ASP A 129 -20.09 -22.40 41.05
C ASP A 129 -19.29 -22.81 39.81
N ALA A 130 -19.61 -23.95 39.20
CA ALA A 130 -18.95 -24.41 37.98
C ALA A 130 -19.17 -23.45 36.79
N ALA A 131 -20.38 -22.89 36.63
CA ALA A 131 -20.67 -21.92 35.58
C ALA A 131 -19.92 -20.59 35.79
N TYR A 132 -19.80 -20.13 37.04
CA TYR A 132 -19.01 -18.96 37.40
C TYR A 132 -17.52 -19.18 37.08
N GLU A 133 -16.93 -20.28 37.54
CA GLU A 133 -15.52 -20.61 37.28
C GLU A 133 -15.24 -20.77 35.77
N ALA A 134 -16.15 -21.39 35.03
CA ALA A 134 -16.02 -21.51 33.58
C ALA A 134 -16.09 -20.15 32.86
N ALA A 135 -16.94 -19.23 33.34
CA ALA A 135 -17.04 -17.88 32.80
C ALA A 135 -15.78 -17.06 33.11
N ILE A 136 -15.25 -17.15 34.33
CA ILE A 136 -13.98 -16.53 34.72
C ILE A 136 -12.82 -17.07 33.88
N THR A 137 -12.69 -18.39 33.77
CA THR A 137 -11.60 -19.02 32.98
C THR A 137 -11.61 -18.55 31.53
N GLN A 138 -12.79 -18.47 30.91
CA GLN A 138 -12.92 -17.95 29.54
C GLN A 138 -12.64 -16.45 29.46
N ALA A 139 -13.06 -15.67 30.45
CA ALA A 139 -12.82 -14.23 30.50
C ALA A 139 -11.33 -13.90 30.63
N ASP A 140 -10.63 -14.62 31.52
CA ASP A 140 -9.19 -14.51 31.74
C ASP A 140 -8.43 -14.92 30.46
N ALA A 141 -8.82 -16.02 29.81
CA ALA A 141 -8.20 -16.44 28.55
C ALA A 141 -8.34 -15.37 27.44
N PHE A 142 -9.54 -14.81 27.26
CA PHE A 142 -9.72 -13.71 26.30
C PHE A 142 -8.99 -12.43 26.70
N TYR A 143 -8.82 -12.18 28.00
CA TYR A 143 -8.03 -11.05 28.50
C TYR A 143 -6.55 -11.24 28.12
N GLU A 144 -5.99 -12.43 28.33
CA GLU A 144 -4.61 -12.76 27.95
C GLU A 144 -4.38 -12.71 26.42
N GLU A 145 -5.40 -13.05 25.64
CA GLU A 145 -5.39 -12.93 24.17
C GLU A 145 -5.63 -11.50 23.66
N GLU A 146 -5.75 -10.51 24.56
CA GLU A 146 -6.10 -9.11 24.25
C GLU A 146 -7.44 -8.96 23.51
N ASN A 147 -8.32 -9.96 23.60
CA ASN A 147 -9.66 -9.93 23.05
C ASN A 147 -10.61 -9.23 24.02
N TRP A 148 -10.38 -7.92 24.18
CA TRP A 148 -10.98 -7.07 25.22
C TRP A 148 -12.51 -7.11 25.23
N GLN A 149 -13.15 -7.15 24.06
CA GLN A 149 -14.61 -7.22 23.95
C GLN A 149 -15.17 -8.57 24.46
N GLU A 150 -14.58 -9.68 24.04
CA GLU A 150 -15.05 -11.02 24.45
C GLU A 150 -14.75 -11.28 25.93
N SER A 151 -13.60 -10.80 26.42
CA SER A 151 -13.27 -10.82 27.84
C SER A 151 -14.30 -10.05 28.68
N LEU A 152 -14.68 -8.85 28.25
CA LEU A 152 -15.69 -8.03 28.92
C LEU A 152 -17.04 -8.76 29.01
N LEU A 153 -17.50 -9.40 27.93
CA LEU A 153 -18.74 -10.15 27.92
C LEU A 153 -18.73 -11.33 28.90
N LYS A 154 -17.60 -12.04 29.02
CA LYS A 154 -17.46 -13.18 29.93
C LYS A 154 -17.36 -12.76 31.40
N TYR A 155 -16.67 -11.68 31.73
CA TYR A 155 -16.71 -11.13 33.09
C TYR A 155 -18.09 -10.59 33.46
N GLN A 156 -18.82 -9.96 32.52
CA GLN A 156 -20.21 -9.56 32.74
C GLN A 156 -21.11 -10.76 33.02
N LEU A 157 -20.92 -11.88 32.30
CA LEU A 157 -21.62 -13.13 32.58
C LEU A 157 -21.28 -13.68 33.97
N ALA A 158 -20.00 -13.72 34.35
CA ALA A 158 -19.58 -14.14 35.69
C ALA A 158 -20.20 -13.27 36.80
N SER A 159 -20.22 -11.94 36.60
CA SER A 159 -20.86 -10.98 37.49
C SER A 159 -22.38 -11.17 37.60
N GLN A 160 -23.05 -11.61 36.53
CA GLN A 160 -24.48 -11.97 36.59
C GLN A 160 -24.73 -13.28 37.37
N ILE A 161 -23.83 -14.27 37.25
CA ILE A 161 -23.94 -15.55 37.96
C ILE A 161 -23.71 -15.37 39.46
N LYS A 162 -22.68 -14.59 39.85
CA LYS A 162 -22.40 -14.21 41.25
C LYS A 162 -22.14 -12.71 41.40
N PRO A 163 -23.20 -11.90 41.60
CA PRO A 163 -23.09 -10.44 41.70
C PRO A 163 -22.31 -9.92 42.90
N SER A 164 -22.11 -10.74 43.93
CA SER A 164 -21.32 -10.37 45.13
C SER A 164 -19.81 -10.52 44.94
N GLU A 165 -19.35 -11.15 43.87
CA GLU A 165 -17.92 -11.35 43.61
C GLU A 165 -17.27 -10.07 43.07
N VAL A 166 -16.16 -9.68 43.70
CA VAL A 166 -15.44 -8.43 43.39
C VAL A 166 -14.57 -8.57 42.13
N TYR A 167 -13.95 -9.73 41.94
CA TYR A 167 -12.99 -9.97 40.85
C TYR A 167 -13.53 -9.64 39.45
N PRO A 168 -14.69 -10.17 39.00
CA PRO A 168 -15.24 -9.79 37.70
C PRO A 168 -15.60 -8.30 37.60
N GLN A 169 -15.99 -7.64 38.70
CA GLN A 169 -16.34 -6.22 38.70
C GLN A 169 -15.12 -5.33 38.45
N GLU A 170 -14.00 -5.62 39.10
CA GLU A 170 -12.73 -4.90 38.90
C GLU A 170 -12.24 -5.05 37.46
N ARG A 171 -12.28 -6.27 36.92
CA ARG A 171 -11.90 -6.56 35.53
C ARG A 171 -12.77 -5.87 34.50
N ILE A 172 -14.09 -5.80 34.74
CA ILE A 172 -15.01 -5.04 33.88
C ILE A 172 -14.61 -3.55 33.84
N ALA A 173 -14.34 -2.94 34.99
CA ALA A 173 -13.97 -1.52 35.05
C ALA A 173 -12.64 -1.25 34.32
N GLU A 174 -11.66 -2.13 34.51
CA GLU A 174 -10.36 -2.08 33.82
C GLU A 174 -10.53 -2.19 32.29
N LEU A 175 -11.27 -3.20 31.81
CA LEU A 175 -11.52 -3.41 30.39
C LEU A 175 -12.30 -2.26 29.75
N GLN A 176 -13.24 -1.66 30.47
CA GLN A 176 -13.95 -0.47 30.01
C GLN A 176 -13.00 0.72 29.83
N SER A 177 -12.01 0.88 30.71
CA SER A 177 -10.96 1.90 30.55
C SER A 177 -10.12 1.61 29.30
N ILE A 178 -9.62 0.38 29.15
CA ILE A 178 -8.80 -0.03 27.99
C ILE A 178 -9.55 0.23 26.68
N LEU A 179 -10.80 -0.20 26.58
CA LEU A 179 -11.64 0.00 25.40
C LEU A 179 -11.91 1.49 25.12
N GLY A 180 -12.07 2.29 26.17
CA GLY A 180 -12.20 3.75 26.06
C GLY A 180 -10.95 4.41 25.51
N ASP A 181 -9.77 4.03 26.01
CA ASP A 181 -8.48 4.54 25.56
C ASP A 181 -8.19 4.14 24.12
N LEU A 182 -8.47 2.88 23.73
CA LEU A 182 -8.37 2.42 22.34
C LEU A 182 -9.29 3.21 21.40
N ALA A 183 -10.54 3.44 21.80
CA ALA A 183 -11.48 4.22 21.01
C ALA A 183 -11.03 5.69 20.87
N SER A 184 -10.47 6.28 21.93
CA SER A 184 -9.92 7.64 21.89
C SER A 184 -8.69 7.73 20.98
N ALA A 185 -7.77 6.78 21.09
CA ALA A 185 -6.59 6.70 20.22
C ALA A 185 -7.00 6.52 18.74
N GLN A 186 -8.01 5.70 18.47
CA GLN A 186 -8.56 5.54 17.12
C GLN A 186 -9.15 6.84 16.59
N ALA A 187 -9.99 7.52 17.37
CA ALA A 187 -10.59 8.79 16.96
C ALA A 187 -9.54 9.89 16.71
N GLN A 188 -8.48 9.95 17.52
CA GLN A 188 -7.36 10.88 17.31
C GLN A 188 -6.58 10.55 16.04
N TYR A 189 -6.32 9.26 15.80
CA TYR A 189 -5.69 8.80 14.56
C TYR A 189 -6.53 9.23 13.34
N ASP A 190 -7.83 8.93 13.33
CA ASP A 190 -8.73 9.24 12.22
C ASP A 190 -8.81 10.76 11.94
N ALA A 191 -8.87 11.58 13.00
CA ALA A 191 -8.85 13.03 12.86
C ALA A 191 -7.54 13.55 12.25
N LEU A 192 -6.38 13.01 12.68
CA LEU A 192 -5.08 13.38 12.11
C LEU A 192 -4.97 12.98 10.63
N ILE A 193 -5.52 11.82 10.25
CA ILE A 193 -5.59 11.41 8.84
C ILE A 193 -6.43 12.38 8.02
N GLN A 194 -7.63 12.71 8.49
CA GLN A 194 -8.50 13.64 7.79
C GLN A 194 -7.85 15.02 7.59
N GLU A 195 -7.19 15.56 8.63
CA GLU A 195 -6.44 16.81 8.53
C GLU A 195 -5.26 16.69 7.56
N ALA A 196 -4.50 15.59 7.63
CA ALA A 196 -3.36 15.34 6.75
C ALA A 196 -3.79 15.26 5.27
N ASP A 197 -4.88 14.56 4.99
CA ASP A 197 -5.46 14.43 3.65
C ASP A 197 -5.93 15.80 3.13
N ALA A 198 -6.61 16.60 3.95
CA ALA A 198 -7.04 17.95 3.57
C ALA A 198 -5.85 18.90 3.26
N TYR A 199 -4.77 18.81 4.05
CA TYR A 199 -3.53 19.54 3.75
C TYR A 199 -2.87 19.02 2.46
N PHE A 200 -2.90 17.70 2.22
CA PHE A 200 -2.38 17.11 0.99
C PHE A 200 -3.13 17.64 -0.25
N GLU A 201 -4.48 17.62 -0.22
CA GLU A 201 -5.34 18.11 -1.30
C GLU A 201 -5.14 19.60 -1.58
N SER A 202 -4.96 20.40 -0.54
CA SER A 202 -4.65 21.83 -0.65
C SER A 202 -3.19 22.12 -1.02
N LYS A 203 -2.37 21.06 -1.25
CA LYS A 203 -0.94 21.13 -1.62
C LYS A 203 -0.05 21.77 -0.55
N THR A 204 -0.51 21.83 0.69
CA THR A 204 0.27 22.25 1.86
C THR A 204 1.03 21.04 2.41
N TYR A 205 1.97 20.57 1.60
CA TYR A 205 2.64 19.28 1.80
C TYR A 205 3.42 19.18 3.12
N VAL A 206 3.99 20.28 3.63
CA VAL A 206 4.73 20.28 4.90
C VAL A 206 3.79 20.02 6.08
N ASP A 207 2.65 20.69 6.12
CA ASP A 207 1.63 20.51 7.17
C ASP A 207 1.00 19.12 7.10
N SER A 208 0.71 18.64 5.87
CA SER A 208 0.23 17.29 5.62
C SER A 208 1.20 16.22 6.16
N LYS A 209 2.49 16.34 5.85
CA LYS A 209 3.53 15.43 6.35
C LYS A 209 3.57 15.42 7.87
N ALA A 210 3.51 16.59 8.51
CA ALA A 210 3.51 16.68 9.97
C ALA A 210 2.32 15.94 10.59
N LYS A 211 1.12 16.05 10.00
CA LYS A 211 -0.09 15.36 10.49
C LYS A 211 -0.02 13.85 10.31
N TYR A 212 0.46 13.35 9.17
CA TYR A 212 0.72 11.91 9.00
C TYR A 212 1.78 11.38 9.98
N GLN A 213 2.82 12.17 10.28
CA GLN A 213 3.83 11.79 11.28
C GLN A 213 3.23 11.71 12.68
N LEU A 214 2.34 12.64 13.06
CA LEU A 214 1.60 12.55 14.32
C LEU A 214 0.67 11.32 14.33
N ALA A 215 0.01 10.99 13.23
CA ALA A 215 -0.81 9.78 13.13
C ALA A 215 0.03 8.50 13.36
N LEU A 216 1.26 8.45 12.82
CA LEU A 216 2.21 7.36 13.07
C LEU A 216 2.73 7.31 14.52
N GLN A 217 2.70 8.42 15.28
CA GLN A 217 3.01 8.37 16.71
C GLN A 217 1.92 7.66 17.52
N ILE A 218 0.67 7.69 17.04
CA ILE A 218 -0.44 6.94 17.64
C ILE A 218 -0.41 5.48 17.15
N ARG A 219 -0.17 5.25 15.86
CA ARG A 219 -0.15 3.90 15.25
C ARG A 219 1.05 3.73 14.30
N ALA A 220 2.16 3.25 14.84
CA ALA A 220 3.46 3.23 14.13
C ALA A 220 3.55 2.25 12.95
N GLN A 221 2.65 1.27 12.84
CA GLN A 221 2.70 0.22 11.80
C GLN A 221 1.70 0.44 10.64
N GLU A 222 1.02 1.59 10.60
CA GLU A 222 0.02 1.87 9.56
C GLU A 222 0.66 2.19 8.21
N SER A 223 0.30 1.45 7.16
CA SER A 223 0.89 1.62 5.83
C SER A 223 0.46 2.90 5.13
N TYR A 224 -0.76 3.39 5.40
CA TYR A 224 -1.34 4.52 4.70
C TYR A 224 -0.56 5.83 4.95
N PRO A 225 -0.33 6.28 6.20
CA PRO A 225 0.41 7.51 6.47
C PRO A 225 1.86 7.43 5.99
N THR A 226 2.51 6.26 6.12
CA THR A 226 3.88 6.05 5.64
C THR A 226 3.97 6.25 4.12
N THR A 227 3.03 5.69 3.36
CA THR A 227 3.00 5.84 1.90
C THR A 227 2.75 7.29 1.50
N GLN A 228 1.86 8.00 2.19
CA GLN A 228 1.61 9.41 1.91
C GLN A 228 2.81 10.30 2.24
N ILE A 229 3.52 10.03 3.35
CA ILE A 229 4.77 10.74 3.67
C ILE A 229 5.82 10.56 2.57
N GLN A 230 6.03 9.34 2.07
CA GLN A 230 6.98 9.09 0.97
C GLN A 230 6.59 9.82 -0.32
N ARG A 231 5.28 9.85 -0.62
CA ARG A 231 4.75 10.60 -1.77
C ARG A 231 4.99 12.10 -1.61
N ILE A 232 4.72 12.65 -0.43
CA ILE A 232 4.99 14.05 -0.10
C ILE A 232 6.47 14.38 -0.23
N GLU A 233 7.35 13.53 0.30
CA GLU A 233 8.80 13.71 0.20
C GLU A 233 9.27 13.74 -1.26
N SER A 234 8.71 12.87 -2.10
CA SER A 234 8.99 12.87 -3.54
C SER A 234 8.54 14.18 -4.22
N ILE A 235 7.34 14.69 -3.89
CA ILE A 235 6.83 15.95 -4.43
C ILE A 235 7.70 17.14 -3.99
N LEU A 236 8.07 17.19 -2.70
CA LEU A 236 8.90 18.26 -2.16
C LEU A 236 10.32 18.22 -2.76
N ALA A 237 10.89 17.03 -2.97
CA ALA A 237 12.17 16.87 -3.64
C ALA A 237 12.12 17.34 -5.10
N GLU A 238 11.05 17.00 -5.84
CA GLU A 238 10.85 17.48 -7.21
C GLU A 238 10.72 19.01 -7.27
N GLN A 239 9.95 19.61 -6.35
CA GLN A 239 9.80 21.06 -6.26
C GLN A 239 11.14 21.75 -5.95
N ALA A 240 11.91 21.21 -5.01
CA ALA A 240 13.23 21.75 -4.67
C ALA A 240 14.21 21.64 -5.86
N ALA A 241 14.20 20.51 -6.57
CA ALA A 241 15.04 20.32 -7.76
C ALA A 241 14.68 21.32 -8.88
N LYS A 242 13.38 21.53 -9.15
CA LYS A 242 12.91 22.53 -10.11
C LYS A 242 13.33 23.94 -9.70
N GLN A 243 13.21 24.28 -8.41
CA GLN A 243 13.65 25.58 -7.89
C GLN A 243 15.16 25.79 -8.07
N GLN A 244 15.97 24.77 -7.77
CA GLN A 244 17.43 24.82 -7.94
C GLN A 244 17.82 24.92 -9.42
N GLN A 245 17.16 24.15 -10.29
CA GLN A 245 17.37 24.23 -11.74
C GLN A 245 17.05 25.63 -12.27
N TYR A 246 15.91 26.21 -11.86
CA TYR A 246 15.54 27.58 -12.23
C TYR A 246 16.58 28.60 -11.77
N GLN A 247 17.03 28.52 -10.51
CA GLN A 247 18.06 29.43 -9.99
C GLN A 247 19.39 29.32 -10.75
N ALA A 248 19.81 28.11 -11.10
CA ALA A 248 21.02 27.89 -11.88
C ALA A 248 20.90 28.49 -13.29
N LEU A 249 19.77 28.28 -13.95
CA LEU A 249 19.48 28.85 -15.28
C LEU A 249 19.46 30.38 -15.26
N ILE A 250 18.84 30.99 -14.24
CA ILE A 250 18.87 32.44 -14.05
C ILE A 250 20.30 32.95 -13.86
N ALA A 251 21.08 32.34 -12.97
CA ALA A 251 22.45 32.77 -12.72
C ALA A 251 23.34 32.67 -13.97
N GLU A 252 23.21 31.59 -14.73
CA GLU A 252 23.94 31.39 -15.99
C GLU A 252 23.48 32.40 -17.06
N ALA A 253 22.17 32.65 -17.18
CA ALA A 253 21.60 33.64 -18.09
C ALA A 253 22.07 35.07 -17.76
N ASP A 254 22.10 35.45 -16.49
CA ASP A 254 22.54 36.75 -16.00
C ASP A 254 24.03 36.99 -16.30
N VAL A 255 24.87 35.96 -16.13
CA VAL A 255 26.30 36.02 -16.48
C VAL A 255 26.48 36.24 -17.98
N LEU A 256 25.77 35.47 -18.81
CA LEU A 256 25.80 35.62 -20.26
C LEU A 256 25.27 36.98 -20.72
N PHE A 257 24.26 37.50 -20.03
CA PHE A 257 23.72 38.85 -20.26
C PHE A 257 24.78 39.92 -20.02
N GLN A 258 25.50 39.83 -18.89
CA GLN A 258 26.59 40.75 -18.55
C GLN A 258 27.78 40.67 -19.51
N GLN A 259 28.01 39.50 -20.11
CA GLN A 259 29.03 39.29 -21.15
C GLN A 259 28.58 39.75 -22.54
N GLU A 260 27.38 40.33 -22.66
CA GLU A 260 26.75 40.71 -23.94
C GLU A 260 26.56 39.54 -24.91
N SER A 261 26.55 38.30 -24.39
CA SER A 261 26.25 37.09 -25.15
C SER A 261 24.74 36.93 -25.31
N TRP A 262 24.14 37.87 -26.05
CA TRP A 262 22.69 38.10 -26.11
C TRP A 262 21.89 36.84 -26.47
N GLN A 263 22.31 36.09 -27.50
CA GLN A 263 21.59 34.89 -27.92
C GLN A 263 21.67 33.77 -26.88
N ASN A 264 22.86 33.50 -26.34
CA ASN A 264 23.02 32.46 -25.32
C ASN A 264 22.27 32.81 -24.03
N SER A 265 22.27 34.09 -23.64
CA SER A 265 21.49 34.59 -22.49
C SER A 265 19.98 34.43 -22.73
N MET A 266 19.49 34.74 -23.94
CA MET A 266 18.09 34.52 -24.33
C MET A 266 17.67 33.06 -24.15
N ASP A 267 18.47 32.14 -24.69
CA ASP A 267 18.16 30.71 -24.65
C ASP A 267 18.08 30.21 -23.19
N LYS A 268 18.97 30.67 -22.31
CA LYS A 268 18.95 30.33 -20.88
C LYS A 268 17.76 30.88 -20.12
N TYR A 269 17.35 32.13 -20.38
CA TYR A 269 16.10 32.65 -19.80
C TYR A 269 14.86 31.93 -20.33
N GLN A 270 14.86 31.48 -21.60
CA GLN A 270 13.78 30.67 -22.15
C GLN A 270 13.73 29.27 -21.52
N GLU A 271 14.88 28.63 -21.31
CA GLU A 271 14.99 27.39 -20.53
C GLU A 271 14.43 27.59 -19.11
N ALA A 272 14.74 28.71 -18.45
CA ALA A 272 14.20 29.03 -17.12
C ALA A 272 12.67 29.18 -17.14
N LEU A 273 12.10 29.76 -18.21
CA LEU A 273 10.64 29.87 -18.41
C LEU A 273 9.97 28.53 -18.73
N LEU A 274 10.69 27.53 -19.24
CA LEU A 274 10.15 26.18 -19.35
C LEU A 274 9.99 25.50 -17.98
N VAL A 275 10.87 25.83 -17.02
CA VAL A 275 10.78 25.33 -15.63
C VAL A 275 9.68 26.05 -14.85
N PHE A 276 9.64 27.40 -14.91
CA PHE A 276 8.58 28.21 -14.30
C PHE A 276 8.04 29.29 -15.27
N PRO A 277 6.98 28.97 -16.05
CA PRO A 277 6.47 29.86 -17.10
C PRO A 277 5.84 31.18 -16.61
N ILE A 278 5.49 31.25 -15.33
CA ILE A 278 4.80 32.41 -14.76
C ILE A 278 5.78 33.52 -14.33
N GLU A 279 7.05 33.21 -14.16
CA GLU A 279 8.04 34.13 -13.60
C GLU A 279 8.25 35.37 -14.49
N ASN A 280 8.22 36.55 -13.86
CA ASN A 280 8.31 37.83 -14.57
C ASN A 280 9.74 38.22 -14.92
N TYR A 281 10.71 37.87 -14.08
CA TYR A 281 12.09 38.27 -14.27
C TYR A 281 12.67 37.83 -15.62
N PRO A 282 12.70 36.53 -15.98
CA PRO A 282 13.17 36.10 -17.30
C PRO A 282 12.35 36.66 -18.47
N LYS A 283 11.04 36.92 -18.31
CA LYS A 283 10.22 37.57 -19.36
C LYS A 283 10.69 38.98 -19.67
N GLU A 284 10.99 39.78 -18.66
CA GLU A 284 11.51 41.13 -18.88
C GLU A 284 12.92 41.11 -19.47
N GLN A 285 13.78 40.16 -19.04
CA GLN A 285 15.13 40.04 -19.59
C GLN A 285 15.11 39.62 -21.06
N THR A 286 14.34 38.60 -21.44
CA THR A 286 14.20 38.19 -22.85
C THR A 286 13.69 39.33 -23.74
N LYS A 287 12.76 40.15 -23.25
CA LYS A 287 12.30 41.36 -23.95
C LYS A 287 13.43 42.38 -24.15
N LEU A 288 14.24 42.62 -23.12
CA LEU A 288 15.39 43.52 -23.19
C LEU A 288 16.45 43.02 -24.18
N ILE A 289 16.78 41.72 -24.14
CA ILE A 289 17.70 41.08 -25.08
C ILE A 289 17.19 41.19 -26.52
N THR A 290 15.89 40.98 -26.74
CA THR A 290 15.28 41.12 -28.08
C THR A 290 15.50 42.52 -28.65
N ALA A 291 15.37 43.56 -27.81
CA ALA A 291 15.64 44.93 -28.21
C ALA A 291 17.12 45.15 -28.54
N LYS A 292 18.04 44.57 -27.76
CA LYS A 292 19.49 44.64 -28.01
C LYS A 292 19.93 43.95 -29.30
N LEU A 293 19.42 42.75 -29.55
CA LEU A 293 19.66 42.02 -30.81
C LEU A 293 19.13 42.81 -32.02
N SER A 294 17.96 43.44 -31.88
CA SER A 294 17.39 44.29 -32.93
C SER A 294 18.23 45.55 -33.16
N GLU A 295 18.73 46.18 -32.10
CA GLU A 295 19.62 47.34 -32.17
C GLU A 295 20.92 46.98 -32.91
N LEU A 296 21.57 45.87 -32.55
CA LEU A 296 22.80 45.38 -33.20
C LEU A 296 22.57 45.05 -34.67
N LYS A 297 21.46 44.37 -35.00
CA LYS A 297 21.11 44.07 -36.39
C LYS A 297 20.96 45.34 -37.23
N ASN A 298 20.30 46.36 -36.69
CA ASN A 298 20.12 47.64 -37.39
C ASN A 298 21.46 48.38 -37.56
N LYS A 299 22.34 48.35 -36.55
CA LYS A 299 23.71 48.90 -36.65
C LYS A 299 24.53 48.18 -37.72
N GLN A 300 24.46 46.84 -37.77
CA GLN A 300 25.13 46.04 -38.80
C GLN A 300 24.65 46.42 -40.21
N GLN A 301 23.33 46.48 -40.42
CA GLN A 301 22.78 46.86 -41.72
C GLN A 301 23.18 48.27 -42.15
N ALA A 302 23.20 49.23 -41.22
CA ALA A 302 23.64 50.59 -41.50
C ALA A 302 25.14 50.66 -41.83
N TYR A 303 25.97 49.90 -41.12
CA TYR A 303 27.40 49.76 -41.42
C TYR A 303 27.62 49.15 -42.81
N ASP A 304 26.99 48.02 -43.10
CA ASP A 304 27.14 47.31 -44.39
C ASP A 304 26.75 48.22 -45.57
N ALA A 305 25.64 48.98 -45.43
CA ALA A 305 25.21 49.92 -46.45
C ALA A 305 26.24 51.04 -46.69
N LEU A 306 26.82 51.59 -45.62
CA LEU A 306 27.85 52.61 -45.71
C LEU A 306 29.14 52.08 -46.35
N ILE A 307 29.53 50.84 -46.05
CA ILE A 307 30.68 50.19 -46.69
C ILE A 307 30.45 50.04 -48.19
N VAL A 308 29.29 49.52 -48.60
CA VAL A 308 28.96 49.35 -50.03
C VAL A 308 28.97 50.69 -50.76
N GLU A 309 28.38 51.74 -50.17
CA GLU A 309 28.42 53.10 -50.73
C GLU A 309 29.86 53.65 -50.81
N ALA A 310 30.65 53.48 -49.76
CA ALA A 310 32.03 53.97 -49.69
C ALA A 310 32.94 53.30 -50.72
N ASP A 311 32.85 51.97 -50.84
CA ASP A 311 33.58 51.16 -51.81
C ASP A 311 33.22 51.56 -53.25
N ALA A 312 31.93 51.79 -53.53
CA ALA A 312 31.48 52.23 -54.85
C ALA A 312 32.00 53.62 -55.22
N LEU A 313 32.01 54.56 -54.26
CA LEU A 313 32.58 55.91 -54.45
C LEU A 313 34.09 55.87 -54.63
N LEU A 314 34.79 54.99 -53.89
CA LEU A 314 36.23 54.77 -54.05
C LEU A 314 36.56 54.27 -55.46
N LEU A 315 35.79 53.30 -55.96
CA LEU A 315 35.94 52.77 -57.32
C LEU A 315 35.68 53.85 -58.38
N ALA A 316 34.72 54.75 -58.12
CA ALA A 316 34.43 55.91 -58.97
C ALA A 316 35.47 57.03 -58.85
N LYS A 317 36.50 56.87 -58.00
CA LYS A 317 37.54 57.86 -57.67
C LYS A 317 37.02 59.15 -57.03
N ASP A 318 35.82 59.09 -56.46
CA ASP A 318 35.26 60.19 -55.66
C ASP A 318 35.77 60.07 -54.21
N TYR A 319 37.06 60.37 -54.05
CA TYR A 319 37.82 60.09 -52.84
C TYR A 319 37.27 60.81 -51.60
N ASN A 320 36.79 62.06 -51.74
CA ASN A 320 36.29 62.84 -50.60
C ASN A 320 34.96 62.28 -50.09
N ASN A 321 34.01 61.98 -50.99
CA ASN A 321 32.73 61.40 -50.58
C ASN A 321 32.89 59.96 -50.07
N SER A 322 33.83 59.18 -50.64
CA SER A 322 34.19 57.86 -50.12
C SER A 322 34.74 57.94 -48.68
N LEU A 323 35.63 58.90 -48.39
CA LEU A 323 36.20 59.10 -47.05
C LEU A 323 35.12 59.40 -46.00
N GLU A 324 34.14 60.25 -46.31
CA GLU A 324 33.02 60.57 -45.42
C GLU A 324 32.17 59.33 -45.09
N LYS A 325 31.94 58.46 -46.07
CA LYS A 325 31.15 57.23 -45.89
C LYS A 325 31.89 56.19 -45.05
N TYR A 326 33.19 55.97 -45.28
CA TYR A 326 33.99 55.12 -44.40
C TYR A 326 34.12 55.70 -42.98
N GLN A 327 34.21 57.02 -42.84
CA GLN A 327 34.23 57.67 -41.52
C GLN A 327 32.92 57.47 -40.77
N SER A 328 31.79 57.54 -41.48
CA SER A 328 30.46 57.23 -40.93
C SER A 328 30.34 55.76 -40.53
N ALA A 329 30.86 54.83 -41.35
CA ALA A 329 30.90 53.40 -41.03
C ALA A 329 31.78 53.12 -39.79
N SER A 330 32.97 53.74 -39.72
CA SER A 330 33.87 53.67 -38.57
C SER A 330 33.28 54.27 -37.30
N ALA A 331 32.30 55.18 -37.38
CA ALA A 331 31.61 55.70 -36.22
C ALA A 331 30.55 54.73 -35.66
N ILE A 332 29.99 53.84 -36.50
CA ILE A 332 29.03 52.80 -36.08
C ILE A 332 29.74 51.65 -35.38
N PHE A 333 30.84 51.17 -35.95
CA PHE A 333 31.71 50.16 -35.34
C PHE A 333 33.16 50.65 -35.30
N PRO A 334 33.57 51.35 -34.22
CA PRO A 334 34.91 51.90 -34.08
C PRO A 334 36.01 50.87 -34.04
N GLU A 335 35.72 49.62 -33.72
CA GLU A 335 36.71 48.54 -33.66
C GLU A 335 37.03 47.94 -35.03
N GLU A 336 36.15 48.13 -36.02
CA GLU A 336 36.35 47.57 -37.36
C GLU A 336 37.55 48.20 -38.06
N ILE A 337 38.43 47.34 -38.56
CA ILE A 337 39.71 47.72 -39.16
C ILE A 337 39.50 48.18 -40.62
N TYR A 338 38.59 47.53 -41.34
CA TYR A 338 38.39 47.73 -42.77
C TYR A 338 38.15 49.20 -43.19
N PRO A 339 37.20 49.96 -42.58
CA PRO A 339 37.00 51.36 -42.94
C PRO A 339 38.24 52.21 -42.63
N LYS A 340 39.00 51.90 -41.57
CA LYS A 340 40.19 52.66 -41.17
C LYS A 340 41.32 52.50 -42.18
N GLU A 341 41.56 51.27 -42.62
CA GLU A 341 42.56 50.96 -43.65
C GLU A 341 42.20 51.65 -44.96
N LYS A 342 40.94 51.59 -45.39
CA LYS A 342 40.48 52.24 -46.62
C LYS A 342 40.58 53.76 -46.56
N MET A 343 40.25 54.36 -45.41
CA MET A 343 40.45 55.80 -45.21
C MET A 343 41.92 56.19 -45.28
N GLN A 344 42.84 55.35 -44.79
CA GLN A 344 44.27 55.61 -44.90
C GLN A 344 44.75 55.51 -46.36
N GLU A 345 44.33 54.45 -47.07
CA GLU A 345 44.61 54.27 -48.50
C GLU A 345 44.17 55.49 -49.33
N ILE A 346 42.95 56.00 -49.07
CA ILE A 346 42.42 57.19 -49.74
C ILE A 346 43.23 58.45 -49.43
N ARG A 347 43.67 58.63 -48.17
CA ARG A 347 44.51 59.77 -47.78
C ARG A 347 45.86 59.72 -48.48
N ASP A 348 46.47 58.54 -48.57
CA ASP A 348 47.75 58.35 -49.25
C ASP A 348 47.61 58.61 -50.77
N LEU A 349 46.51 58.18 -51.39
CA LEU A 349 46.16 58.50 -52.78
C LEU A 349 45.99 60.01 -53.01
N LEU A 350 45.24 60.70 -52.15
CA LEU A 350 45.04 62.15 -52.24
C LEU A 350 46.35 62.92 -52.02
N ALA A 351 47.20 62.49 -51.09
CA ALA A 351 48.52 63.07 -50.87
C ALA A 351 49.45 62.85 -52.07
N GLY A 352 49.39 61.68 -52.71
CA GLY A 352 50.11 61.38 -53.95
C GLY A 352 49.69 62.30 -55.10
N LEU A 353 48.39 62.48 -55.30
CA LEU A 353 47.84 63.37 -56.34
C LEU A 353 48.21 64.84 -56.10
N ALA A 354 48.17 65.31 -54.84
CA ALA A 354 48.59 66.67 -54.49
C ALA A 354 50.10 66.89 -54.70
N THR A 355 50.91 65.86 -54.43
CA THR A 355 52.36 65.90 -54.68
C THR A 355 52.68 65.92 -56.17
N GLN A 356 51.95 65.13 -56.99
CA GLN A 356 52.09 65.17 -58.45
C GLN A 356 51.71 66.54 -59.03
N GLU A 357 50.64 67.18 -58.53
CA GLU A 357 50.26 68.54 -58.95
C GLU A 357 51.32 69.58 -58.56
N ALA A 358 51.86 69.50 -57.34
CA ALA A 358 52.89 70.41 -56.86
C ALA A 358 54.22 70.25 -57.64
N GLU A 359 54.61 69.01 -57.96
CA GLU A 359 55.80 68.72 -58.77
C GLU A 359 55.61 69.16 -60.23
N TYR A 360 54.42 68.96 -60.81
CA TYR A 360 54.08 69.50 -62.13
C TYR A 360 54.23 71.03 -62.16
N GLN A 361 53.64 71.74 -61.20
CA GLN A 361 53.72 73.20 -61.16
C GLN A 361 55.16 73.69 -60.96
N LYS A 362 55.92 73.06 -60.06
CA LYS A 362 57.33 73.38 -59.84
C LYS A 362 58.19 73.15 -61.09
N LEU A 363 57.95 72.07 -61.83
CA LEU A 363 58.65 71.79 -63.09
C LEU A 363 58.28 72.80 -64.17
N ILE A 364 57.02 73.25 -64.24
CA ILE A 364 56.60 74.32 -65.14
C ILE A 364 57.29 75.64 -64.78
N ASP A 365 57.25 76.05 -63.51
CA ASP A 365 57.84 77.30 -63.04
C ASP A 365 59.36 77.31 -63.28
N LEU A 366 60.04 76.21 -62.97
CA LEU A 366 61.48 76.05 -63.19
C LEU A 366 61.83 75.98 -64.68
N ALA A 367 61.03 75.27 -65.49
CA ALA A 367 61.24 75.19 -66.92
C ALA A 367 61.03 76.54 -67.61
N ASP A 368 60.03 77.33 -67.19
CA ASP A 368 59.76 78.69 -67.66
C ASP A 368 60.90 79.65 -67.27
N GLU A 369 61.40 79.55 -66.03
CA GLU A 369 62.56 80.31 -65.55
C GLU A 369 63.81 79.99 -66.38
N GLN A 370 64.13 78.71 -66.57
CA GLN A 370 65.28 78.22 -67.34
C GLN A 370 65.16 78.54 -68.84
N PHE A 371 63.95 78.44 -69.40
CA PHE A 371 63.67 78.85 -70.77
C PHE A 371 64.02 80.33 -70.97
N SER A 372 63.63 81.16 -70.00
CA SER A 372 63.88 82.60 -69.99
C SER A 372 65.37 82.94 -69.74
N ALA A 373 66.08 82.08 -69.00
CA ALA A 373 67.52 82.17 -68.75
C ALA A 373 68.39 81.63 -69.89
N ALA A 374 67.79 81.18 -70.99
CA ALA A 374 68.45 80.58 -72.15
C ALA A 374 69.16 79.22 -71.89
N ASP A 375 68.74 78.50 -70.85
CA ASP A 375 69.22 77.16 -70.50
C ASP A 375 68.31 76.09 -71.11
N PHE A 376 68.50 75.88 -72.41
CA PHE A 376 67.48 75.24 -73.23
C PHE A 376 67.37 73.73 -73.00
N VAL A 377 68.44 72.97 -72.75
CA VAL A 377 68.31 71.52 -72.44
C VAL A 377 67.59 71.28 -71.11
N PRO A 378 67.98 71.90 -69.98
CA PRO A 378 67.29 71.74 -68.72
C PRO A 378 65.84 72.23 -68.76
N SER A 379 65.58 73.34 -69.46
CA SER A 379 64.22 73.81 -69.71
C SER A 379 63.39 72.79 -70.51
N TYR A 380 63.96 72.18 -71.55
CA TYR A 380 63.32 71.14 -72.36
C TYR A 380 63.04 69.88 -71.54
N GLU A 381 64.01 69.43 -70.76
CA GLU A 381 63.84 68.29 -69.86
C GLU A 381 62.77 68.53 -68.80
N ASN A 382 62.71 69.72 -68.20
CA ASN A 382 61.71 70.02 -67.19
C ASN A 382 60.31 70.17 -67.77
N TYR A 383 60.15 70.75 -68.97
CA TYR A 383 58.88 70.67 -69.70
C TYR A 383 58.51 69.24 -70.11
N GLN A 384 59.47 68.39 -70.48
CA GLN A 384 59.22 66.98 -70.78
C GLN A 384 58.81 66.19 -69.54
N LYS A 385 59.49 66.41 -68.40
CA LYS A 385 59.14 65.85 -67.09
C LYS A 385 57.73 66.31 -66.69
N ALA A 386 57.37 67.58 -66.92
CA ALA A 386 56.01 68.08 -66.69
C ALA A 386 54.95 67.41 -67.59
N VAL A 387 55.25 67.19 -68.89
CA VAL A 387 54.37 66.44 -69.81
C VAL A 387 54.24 64.96 -69.40
N ALA A 388 55.27 64.37 -68.82
CA ALA A 388 55.23 62.99 -68.32
C ALA A 388 54.33 62.85 -67.08
N ILE A 389 54.16 63.92 -66.28
CA ILE A 389 53.23 63.94 -65.14
C ILE A 389 51.78 64.15 -65.64
N TYR A 390 51.54 65.12 -66.52
CA TYR A 390 50.22 65.33 -67.15
C TYR A 390 50.31 65.51 -68.66
N ALA A 391 50.11 64.41 -69.37
CA ALA A 391 50.27 64.34 -70.83
C ALA A 391 49.18 65.10 -71.61
N ASP A 392 48.09 65.51 -70.99
CA ASP A 392 46.95 66.23 -71.59
C ASP A 392 47.09 67.76 -71.53
N ARG A 393 48.04 68.29 -70.74
CA ARG A 393 48.26 69.74 -70.62
C ARG A 393 49.03 70.29 -71.84
N PRO A 394 48.52 71.34 -72.53
CA PRO A 394 49.10 71.81 -73.79
C PRO A 394 50.34 72.70 -73.63
N TYR A 395 50.44 73.44 -72.51
CA TYR A 395 51.43 74.49 -72.30
C TYR A 395 52.92 74.06 -72.42
N PRO A 396 53.42 73.06 -71.68
CA PRO A 396 54.83 72.63 -71.79
C PRO A 396 55.20 72.08 -73.18
N LYS A 397 54.22 71.51 -73.92
CA LYS A 397 54.44 71.00 -75.29
C LYS A 397 54.77 72.12 -76.27
N GLU A 398 54.18 73.29 -76.10
CA GLU A 398 54.39 74.45 -76.97
C GLU A 398 55.79 75.09 -76.76
N GLN A 399 56.33 75.03 -75.54
CA GLN A 399 57.65 75.59 -75.21
C GLN A 399 58.80 74.69 -75.67
N ILE A 400 58.61 73.37 -75.57
CA ILE A 400 59.52 72.35 -76.13
C ILE A 400 59.82 72.60 -77.62
N VAL A 401 58.82 72.99 -78.41
CA VAL A 401 58.98 73.29 -79.84
C VAL A 401 59.94 74.47 -80.08
N LYS A 402 59.95 75.48 -79.20
CA LYS A 402 60.82 76.67 -79.33
C LYS A 402 62.28 76.33 -79.00
N ILE A 403 62.49 75.54 -77.96
CA ILE A 403 63.81 75.06 -77.52
C ILE A 403 64.50 74.24 -78.61
N ASN A 404 63.77 73.36 -79.28
CA ASN A 404 64.32 72.49 -80.32
C ASN A 404 65.01 73.24 -81.47
N SER A 405 64.68 74.51 -81.72
CA SER A 405 65.38 75.33 -82.72
C SER A 405 66.77 75.82 -82.30
N ILE A 406 67.11 75.75 -81.00
CA ILE A 406 68.35 76.26 -80.40
C ILE A 406 69.39 75.15 -80.19
N LEU A 407 68.92 73.90 -80.01
CA LEU A 407 69.75 72.72 -79.76
C LEU A 407 70.42 72.15 -81.04
N GLU A 408 70.09 72.61 -82.25
CA GLU A 408 70.78 72.19 -83.50
C GLU A 408 72.29 72.54 -83.51
N LYS A 409 72.76 73.44 -82.63
CA LYS A 409 74.20 73.69 -82.40
C LYS A 409 74.87 72.72 -81.39
N GLN A 410 74.11 71.96 -80.57
CA GLN A 410 74.63 70.88 -79.72
C GLN A 410 74.88 69.57 -80.48
N LYS A 411 74.40 69.46 -81.71
CA LYS A 411 74.41 68.25 -82.54
C LYS A 411 75.81 67.66 -82.80
N ALA A 412 76.88 68.46 -82.75
CA ALA A 412 78.26 67.98 -82.90
C ALA A 412 78.87 67.39 -81.61
N TYR A 413 78.31 67.66 -80.43
CA TYR A 413 78.70 67.04 -79.15
C TYR A 413 78.13 65.62 -79.03
N GLN A 414 76.92 65.39 -79.57
CA GLN A 414 76.23 64.10 -79.52
C GLN A 414 76.88 62.99 -80.38
N GLU A 415 77.62 63.32 -81.45
CA GLU A 415 78.30 62.31 -82.29
C GLU A 415 79.46 61.60 -81.55
N TYR A 416 80.10 62.26 -80.58
CA TYR A 416 81.19 61.66 -79.79
C TYR A 416 80.71 60.85 -78.58
N ILE A 417 79.57 61.21 -77.96
CA ILE A 417 78.94 60.43 -76.89
C ILE A 417 78.41 59.10 -77.41
N SER A 418 77.73 59.11 -78.56
CA SER A 418 77.11 57.90 -79.14
C SER A 418 78.15 56.82 -79.52
N SER A 419 79.38 57.22 -79.88
CA SER A 419 80.48 56.29 -80.14
C SER A 419 81.10 55.70 -78.85
N ALA A 420 80.94 56.38 -77.71
CA ALA A 420 81.45 55.95 -76.42
C ALA A 420 80.54 54.94 -75.72
N ASP A 421 79.23 55.17 -75.77
CA ASP A 421 78.23 54.27 -75.20
C ASP A 421 78.22 52.90 -75.90
N ALA A 422 78.39 52.86 -77.23
CA ALA A 422 78.44 51.62 -78.00
C ALA A 422 79.62 50.70 -77.59
N ALA A 423 80.78 51.26 -77.28
CA ALA A 423 81.94 50.49 -76.84
C ALA A 423 81.82 50.00 -75.38
N PHE A 424 80.99 50.67 -74.55
CA PHE A 424 80.65 50.22 -73.20
C PHE A 424 79.68 49.03 -73.22
N GLU A 425 78.68 49.07 -74.10
CA GLU A 425 77.70 47.98 -74.30
C GLU A 425 78.32 46.69 -74.86
N GLU A 426 79.41 46.78 -75.64
CA GLU A 426 80.16 45.62 -76.16
C GLU A 426 81.14 45.00 -75.13
N GLN A 427 81.10 45.43 -73.86
CA GLN A 427 81.98 44.96 -72.78
C GLN A 427 83.48 45.19 -73.04
N GLN A 428 83.80 46.06 -74.00
CA GLN A 428 85.16 46.49 -74.30
C GLN A 428 85.53 47.67 -73.40
N TYR A 429 85.59 47.38 -72.09
CA TYR A 429 85.71 48.38 -71.02
C TYR A 429 86.89 49.36 -71.21
N GLN A 430 87.97 48.96 -71.89
CA GLN A 430 89.11 49.82 -72.21
C GLN A 430 88.88 50.77 -73.42
N ASN A 431 88.02 50.40 -74.37
CA ASN A 431 87.72 51.20 -75.57
C ASN A 431 86.63 52.25 -75.28
N ALA A 432 85.63 51.89 -74.48
CA ALA A 432 84.61 52.82 -73.95
C ALA A 432 85.24 54.05 -73.27
N LEU A 433 86.25 53.79 -72.44
CA LEU A 433 87.04 54.79 -71.71
C LEU A 433 87.63 55.89 -72.63
N THR A 434 88.05 55.55 -73.86
CA THR A 434 88.75 56.48 -74.78
C THR A 434 87.79 57.43 -75.51
N PHE A 435 86.58 57.00 -75.83
CA PHE A 435 85.59 57.83 -76.53
C PHE A 435 84.88 58.79 -75.56
N TYR A 436 84.61 58.38 -74.32
CA TYR A 436 84.11 59.28 -73.27
C TYR A 436 85.09 60.44 -73.00
N MET A 437 86.41 60.20 -73.05
CA MET A 437 87.42 61.27 -72.91
C MET A 437 87.40 62.32 -74.04
N LYS A 438 86.99 61.98 -75.26
CA LYS A 438 86.92 62.91 -76.41
C LYS A 438 85.63 63.73 -76.42
N ALA A 439 84.51 63.14 -76.00
CA ALA A 439 83.25 63.87 -75.81
C ALA A 439 83.39 64.97 -74.74
N ASN A 440 84.16 64.69 -73.68
CA ASN A 440 84.49 65.65 -72.63
C ASN A 440 85.32 66.88 -73.11
N GLN A 441 85.84 66.90 -74.34
CA GLN A 441 86.62 68.04 -74.88
C GLN A 441 85.80 69.04 -75.71
N LEU A 442 84.58 68.70 -76.14
CA LEU A 442 83.76 69.56 -77.02
C LEU A 442 82.78 70.44 -76.24
N ILE A 443 82.31 69.96 -75.09
CA ILE A 443 81.58 70.73 -74.07
C ILE A 443 82.14 70.28 -72.70
N PRO A 444 83.23 70.90 -72.19
CA PRO A 444 84.00 70.42 -71.03
C PRO A 444 83.32 70.52 -69.65
N GLU A 445 82.08 71.02 -69.62
CA GLU A 445 81.31 71.31 -68.41
C GLU A 445 80.31 70.17 -68.08
N GLU A 446 80.27 69.13 -68.90
CA GLU A 446 79.34 67.99 -68.83
C GLU A 446 79.85 66.84 -67.93
N THR A 447 78.94 66.27 -67.12
CA THR A 447 79.30 65.34 -66.03
C THR A 447 79.21 63.85 -66.40
N TYR A 448 78.62 63.53 -67.55
CA TYR A 448 78.37 62.16 -68.01
C TYR A 448 79.63 61.37 -68.38
N PRO A 449 80.60 61.90 -69.16
CA PRO A 449 81.83 61.17 -69.46
C PRO A 449 82.71 60.84 -68.23
N PRO A 450 82.91 61.74 -67.24
CA PRO A 450 83.66 61.43 -66.02
C PRO A 450 83.04 60.33 -65.13
N GLN A 451 81.70 60.21 -65.08
CA GLN A 451 81.01 59.22 -64.23
C GLN A 451 81.13 57.79 -64.77
N LYS A 452 81.00 57.60 -66.09
CA LYS A 452 81.15 56.28 -66.73
C LYS A 452 82.58 55.74 -66.65
N ILE A 453 83.56 56.63 -66.56
CA ILE A 453 84.97 56.28 -66.33
C ILE A 453 85.17 55.66 -64.94
N ALA A 454 84.53 56.19 -63.90
CA ALA A 454 84.61 55.67 -62.52
C ALA A 454 83.82 54.36 -62.30
N GLU A 455 82.75 54.13 -63.07
CA GLU A 455 81.91 52.92 -63.01
C GLU A 455 82.63 51.67 -63.56
N ILE A 456 83.44 51.84 -64.61
CA ILE A 456 84.26 50.78 -65.22
C ILE A 456 85.36 50.30 -64.26
N GLU A 457 85.88 51.20 -63.42
CA GLU A 457 86.97 50.90 -62.47
C GLU A 457 86.51 50.07 -61.25
N ALA A 458 85.21 50.06 -60.92
CA ALA A 458 84.65 49.30 -59.77
C ALA A 458 84.21 47.86 -60.12
N LEU A 459 83.83 47.58 -61.36
CA LEU A 459 83.34 46.26 -61.82
C LEU A 459 84.44 45.19 -61.89
N LEU A 460 85.71 45.60 -62.01
CA LEU A 460 86.86 44.68 -62.09
C LEU A 460 87.28 44.09 -60.71
N GLN A 461 86.72 44.57 -59.59
CA GLN A 461 87.06 44.12 -58.23
C GLN A 461 86.04 43.15 -57.59
N ALA A 462 84.79 43.08 -58.07
CA ALA A 462 83.72 42.26 -57.47
C ALA A 462 83.68 40.78 -57.95
N ILE A 463 84.45 40.42 -58.99
CA ILE A 463 84.45 39.08 -59.59
C ILE A 463 85.19 38.04 -58.70
N ALA A 464 85.96 38.47 -57.70
CA ALA A 464 86.78 37.58 -56.87
C ALA A 464 86.12 37.05 -55.57
N ASP A 465 85.02 37.63 -55.07
CA ASP A 465 84.44 37.29 -53.75
C ASP A 465 83.30 36.25 -53.78
N ASN A 466 82.69 35.97 -54.94
CA ASN A 466 81.50 35.11 -55.06
C ASN A 466 81.79 33.59 -54.99
N ASP A 467 83.03 33.16 -55.25
CA ASP A 467 83.38 31.74 -55.31
C ASP A 467 83.43 31.04 -53.93
N ALA A 468 83.64 31.78 -52.84
CA ALA A 468 83.80 31.21 -51.49
C ALA A 468 82.48 30.93 -50.74
N ALA A 469 81.45 31.76 -50.95
CA ALA A 469 80.17 31.65 -50.24
C ALA A 469 79.32 30.45 -50.71
N TYR A 470 79.44 30.07 -51.98
CA TYR A 470 78.67 28.97 -52.57
C TYR A 470 78.97 27.61 -51.93
N ASN A 471 80.26 27.32 -51.70
CA ASN A 471 80.69 26.02 -51.19
C ASN A 471 80.27 25.74 -49.73
N ILE A 472 80.05 26.79 -48.94
CA ILE A 472 79.61 26.65 -47.53
C ILE A 472 78.13 26.26 -47.48
N ALA A 473 77.27 26.91 -48.26
CA ALA A 473 75.83 26.68 -48.26
C ALA A 473 75.46 25.25 -48.70
N VAL A 474 76.18 24.69 -49.68
CA VAL A 474 75.96 23.30 -50.13
C VAL A 474 76.21 22.28 -49.01
N SER A 475 77.31 22.44 -48.25
CA SER A 475 77.69 21.48 -47.20
C SER A 475 76.71 21.41 -46.02
N GLN A 476 76.05 22.52 -45.68
CA GLN A 476 75.08 22.58 -44.59
C GLN A 476 73.75 21.91 -44.97
N GLY A 477 73.32 22.10 -46.22
CA GLY A 477 72.13 21.43 -46.77
C GLY A 477 72.25 19.90 -46.74
N ASP A 478 73.40 19.37 -47.13
CA ASP A 478 73.67 17.92 -47.13
C ASP A 478 73.54 17.30 -45.72
N ALA A 479 74.14 17.93 -44.70
CA ALA A 479 74.11 17.41 -43.33
C ALA A 479 72.70 17.39 -42.72
N ARG A 480 71.86 18.39 -43.03
CA ARG A 480 70.48 18.47 -42.53
C ARG A 480 69.54 17.51 -43.25
N PHE A 481 69.80 17.24 -44.53
CA PHE A 481 69.06 16.24 -45.29
C PHE A 481 69.25 14.84 -44.68
N ASP A 482 70.47 14.45 -44.39
CA ASP A 482 70.78 13.13 -43.80
C ASP A 482 70.22 12.96 -42.38
N ALA A 483 70.03 14.08 -41.66
CA ALA A 483 69.38 14.10 -40.35
C ALA A 483 67.84 14.05 -40.40
N GLY A 484 67.23 14.01 -41.60
CA GLY A 484 65.78 14.00 -41.80
C GLY A 484 65.09 15.35 -41.57
N ASN A 485 65.84 16.44 -41.44
CA ASN A 485 65.33 17.80 -41.22
C ASN A 485 65.07 18.49 -42.57
N TYR A 486 64.16 17.92 -43.35
CA TYR A 486 63.97 18.25 -44.76
C TYR A 486 63.66 19.73 -45.05
N GLU A 487 62.84 20.39 -44.23
CA GLU A 487 62.53 21.83 -44.39
C GLU A 487 63.76 22.72 -44.18
N LEU A 488 64.58 22.43 -43.16
CA LEU A 488 65.81 23.18 -42.90
C LEU A 488 66.89 22.90 -43.96
N ALA A 489 66.96 21.68 -44.48
CA ALA A 489 67.85 21.31 -45.58
C ALA A 489 67.48 22.05 -46.88
N LYS A 490 66.18 22.19 -47.17
CA LYS A 490 65.68 22.92 -48.34
C LYS A 490 66.11 24.38 -48.31
N GLY A 491 66.01 25.06 -47.16
CA GLY A 491 66.46 26.44 -47.00
C GLY A 491 67.96 26.64 -47.28
N ASP A 492 68.81 25.72 -46.82
CA ASP A 492 70.26 25.80 -47.07
C ASP A 492 70.60 25.56 -48.56
N TYR A 493 69.90 24.66 -49.25
CA TYR A 493 70.06 24.47 -50.69
C TYR A 493 69.48 25.63 -51.52
N GLU A 494 68.38 26.26 -51.09
CA GLU A 494 67.86 27.48 -51.73
C GLU A 494 68.86 28.64 -51.61
N ASN A 495 69.54 28.75 -50.46
CA ASN A 495 70.64 29.67 -50.26
C ASN A 495 71.81 29.36 -51.21
N ALA A 496 72.25 28.11 -51.32
CA ALA A 496 73.29 27.70 -52.28
C ALA A 496 72.92 28.01 -53.74
N ARG A 497 71.66 27.74 -54.13
CA ARG A 497 71.11 28.06 -55.45
C ARG A 497 71.10 29.56 -55.72
N SER A 498 70.92 30.39 -54.68
CA SER A 498 70.92 31.85 -54.83
C SER A 498 72.31 32.44 -55.07
N ILE A 499 73.38 31.75 -54.65
CA ILE A 499 74.77 32.21 -54.75
C ILE A 499 75.41 31.81 -56.10
N LYS A 500 75.13 30.60 -56.62
CA LYS A 500 75.48 30.18 -58.00
C LYS A 500 74.30 29.48 -58.68
N PRO A 501 73.39 30.23 -59.32
CA PRO A 501 72.18 29.69 -59.93
C PRO A 501 72.43 28.75 -61.13
N GLU A 502 73.62 28.80 -61.72
CA GLU A 502 74.06 27.95 -62.84
C GLU A 502 74.41 26.51 -62.45
N GLU A 503 74.66 26.24 -61.17
CA GLU A 503 75.05 24.91 -60.68
C GLU A 503 73.86 23.99 -60.41
N SER A 504 73.92 22.75 -60.92
CA SER A 504 72.77 21.84 -60.96
C SER A 504 72.49 21.06 -59.66
N TYR A 505 73.42 21.04 -58.71
CA TYR A 505 73.36 20.18 -57.51
C TYR A 505 72.24 20.59 -56.53
N ALA A 506 72.21 21.85 -56.09
CA ALA A 506 71.21 22.34 -55.15
C ALA A 506 69.76 22.24 -55.68
N PRO A 507 69.46 22.56 -56.96
CA PRO A 507 68.14 22.33 -57.55
C PRO A 507 67.66 20.86 -57.51
N GLN A 508 68.57 19.89 -57.71
CA GLN A 508 68.20 18.47 -57.67
C GLN A 508 67.81 18.00 -56.26
N ARG A 509 68.56 18.44 -55.24
CA ARG A 509 68.27 18.09 -53.83
C ARG A 509 66.98 18.74 -53.32
N ILE A 510 66.69 19.97 -53.72
CA ILE A 510 65.40 20.63 -53.44
C ILE A 510 64.23 19.81 -54.02
N MET A 511 64.35 19.32 -55.25
CA MET A 511 63.30 18.52 -55.89
C MET A 511 63.07 17.17 -55.19
N GLU A 512 64.13 16.56 -54.67
CA GLU A 512 64.04 15.32 -53.88
C GLU A 512 63.34 15.56 -52.53
N ILE A 513 63.71 16.63 -51.82
CA ILE A 513 63.06 17.06 -50.57
C ILE A 513 61.56 17.33 -50.79
N ASP A 514 61.20 18.04 -51.86
CA ASP A 514 59.81 18.37 -52.16
C ASP A 514 58.94 17.11 -52.32
N ARG A 515 59.48 16.04 -52.92
CA ARG A 515 58.77 14.76 -53.04
C ARG A 515 58.59 14.07 -51.69
N ILE A 516 59.59 14.10 -50.82
CA ILE A 516 59.54 13.49 -49.48
C ILE A 516 58.51 14.22 -48.62
N LEU A 517 58.53 15.55 -48.60
CA LEU A 517 57.58 16.37 -47.86
C LEU A 517 56.15 16.17 -48.39
N GLN A 518 55.98 16.04 -49.72
CA GLN A 518 54.67 15.77 -50.31
C GLN A 518 54.13 14.38 -49.93
N ASP A 519 54.97 13.34 -49.86
CA ASP A 519 54.55 12.00 -49.43
C ASP A 519 54.19 11.96 -47.93
N LEU A 520 54.96 12.64 -47.08
CA LEU A 520 54.67 12.79 -45.64
C LEU A 520 53.36 13.53 -45.41
N ALA A 521 53.14 14.65 -46.10
CA ALA A 521 51.90 15.42 -46.03
C ALA A 521 50.70 14.59 -46.53
N ARG A 522 50.87 13.80 -47.59
CA ARG A 522 49.83 12.90 -48.10
C ARG A 522 49.46 11.82 -47.08
N LYS A 523 50.45 11.15 -46.48
CA LYS A 523 50.21 10.12 -45.45
C LYS A 523 49.55 10.71 -44.21
N GLN A 524 49.95 11.91 -43.79
CA GLN A 524 49.32 12.62 -42.67
C GLN A 524 47.85 12.96 -42.98
N ALA A 525 47.57 13.53 -44.16
CA ALA A 525 46.19 13.84 -44.55
C ALA A 525 45.30 12.59 -44.68
N GLN A 526 45.84 11.47 -45.18
CA GLN A 526 45.10 10.19 -45.24
C GLN A 526 44.82 9.61 -43.84
N TYR A 527 45.79 9.70 -42.93
CA TYR A 527 45.60 9.32 -41.53
C TYR A 527 44.51 10.19 -40.88
N ASP A 528 44.61 11.52 -40.97
CA ASP A 528 43.65 12.45 -40.36
C ASP A 528 42.23 12.23 -40.89
N GLN A 529 42.09 12.00 -42.20
CA GLN A 529 40.80 11.68 -42.81
C GLN A 529 40.20 10.37 -42.27
N LEU A 530 41.01 9.32 -42.12
CA LEU A 530 40.55 8.05 -41.55
C LEU A 530 40.17 8.19 -40.08
N ILE A 531 40.85 9.03 -39.31
CA ILE A 531 40.48 9.36 -37.93
C ILE A 531 39.13 10.07 -37.88
N ILE A 532 38.92 11.10 -38.71
CA ILE A 532 37.63 11.82 -38.79
C ILE A 532 36.50 10.85 -39.12
N GLU A 533 36.70 9.97 -40.10
CA GLU A 533 35.70 8.96 -40.49
C GLU A 533 35.45 7.93 -39.39
N ALA A 534 36.50 7.50 -38.68
CA ALA A 534 36.39 6.56 -37.57
C ALA A 534 35.66 7.17 -36.36
N ASP A 535 36.00 8.40 -35.99
CA ASP A 535 35.37 9.15 -34.90
C ASP A 535 33.89 9.44 -35.22
N ALA A 536 33.58 9.79 -36.47
CA ALA A 536 32.20 9.98 -36.92
C ALA A 536 31.39 8.67 -36.87
N ALA A 537 31.98 7.55 -37.30
CA ALA A 537 31.35 6.23 -37.18
C ALA A 537 31.16 5.81 -35.71
N PHE A 538 32.14 6.12 -34.85
CA PHE A 538 32.04 5.86 -33.41
C PHE A 538 30.92 6.68 -32.76
N ALA A 539 30.83 7.98 -33.08
CA ALA A 539 29.75 8.86 -32.62
C ALA A 539 28.38 8.41 -33.14
N ALA A 540 28.33 7.90 -34.38
CA ALA A 540 27.14 7.30 -34.98
C ALA A 540 26.82 5.89 -34.45
N LYS A 541 27.66 5.35 -33.53
CA LYS A 541 27.55 4.01 -32.94
C LYS A 541 27.62 2.86 -33.94
N THR A 542 28.17 3.10 -35.14
CA THR A 542 28.49 2.05 -36.12
C THR A 542 29.87 1.48 -35.81
N TYR A 543 29.94 0.76 -34.69
CA TYR A 543 31.17 0.30 -34.05
C TYR A 543 32.06 -0.58 -34.93
N ASP A 544 31.46 -1.37 -35.81
CA ASP A 544 32.14 -2.18 -36.83
C ASP A 544 32.87 -1.32 -37.86
N ILE A 545 32.21 -0.27 -38.35
CA ILE A 545 32.79 0.71 -39.28
C ILE A 545 33.91 1.50 -38.59
N ALA A 546 33.69 1.95 -37.36
CA ALA A 546 34.68 2.68 -36.58
C ALA A 546 35.96 1.85 -36.36
N ILE A 547 35.83 0.60 -35.92
CA ILE A 547 36.96 -0.33 -35.76
C ILE A 547 37.72 -0.51 -37.08
N SER A 548 37.02 -0.69 -38.20
CA SER A 548 37.66 -0.85 -39.51
C SER A 548 38.46 0.38 -39.91
N LYS A 549 37.95 1.60 -39.64
CA LYS A 549 38.60 2.86 -40.00
C LYS A 549 39.80 3.18 -39.11
N TYR A 550 39.69 2.95 -37.79
CA TYR A 550 40.84 3.05 -36.88
C TYR A 550 41.95 2.06 -37.23
N THR A 551 41.59 0.84 -37.64
CA THR A 551 42.57 -0.16 -38.12
C THR A 551 43.28 0.33 -39.38
N ALA A 552 42.53 0.86 -40.36
CA ALA A 552 43.10 1.43 -41.57
C ALA A 552 44.01 2.66 -41.29
N ALA A 553 43.69 3.47 -40.28
CA ALA A 553 44.55 4.59 -39.86
C ALA A 553 45.90 4.08 -39.30
N LEU A 554 45.87 3.01 -38.50
CA LEU A 554 47.08 2.36 -37.98
C LEU A 554 47.95 1.72 -39.07
N ASP A 555 47.35 1.24 -40.15
CA ASP A 555 48.11 0.74 -41.31
C ASP A 555 48.92 1.87 -41.99
N ILE A 556 48.48 3.12 -41.88
CA ILE A 556 49.22 4.31 -42.38
C ILE A 556 50.25 4.79 -41.36
N LYS A 557 49.90 4.86 -40.07
CA LYS A 557 50.79 5.27 -38.98
C LYS A 557 50.72 4.29 -37.80
N PRO A 558 51.54 3.23 -37.79
CA PRO A 558 51.45 2.16 -36.78
C PRO A 558 51.86 2.58 -35.35
N ALA A 559 52.54 3.71 -35.20
CA ALA A 559 53.08 4.19 -33.92
C ALA A 559 52.11 5.09 -33.13
N GLU A 560 50.90 5.35 -33.66
CA GLU A 560 49.93 6.26 -33.04
C GLU A 560 49.10 5.58 -31.95
N GLU A 561 48.96 6.23 -30.79
CA GLU A 561 48.28 5.65 -29.62
C GLU A 561 46.75 5.84 -29.63
N TYR A 562 46.24 6.80 -30.38
CA TYR A 562 44.83 7.18 -30.36
C TYR A 562 43.87 6.09 -30.91
N PRO A 563 44.10 5.50 -32.11
CA PRO A 563 43.21 4.47 -32.66
C PRO A 563 43.08 3.20 -31.78
N PRO A 564 44.16 2.62 -31.21
CA PRO A 564 44.07 1.46 -30.32
C PRO A 564 43.23 1.72 -29.06
N GLN A 565 43.36 2.91 -28.45
CA GLN A 565 42.57 3.28 -27.27
C GLN A 565 41.07 3.32 -27.59
N LYS A 566 40.71 3.93 -28.73
CA LYS A 566 39.31 4.01 -29.18
C LYS A 566 38.73 2.64 -29.52
N MET A 567 39.51 1.76 -30.15
CA MET A 567 39.07 0.39 -30.44
C MET A 567 38.80 -0.42 -29.17
N GLU A 568 39.59 -0.23 -28.10
CA GLU A 568 39.37 -0.90 -26.82
C GLU A 568 38.14 -0.32 -26.08
N GLU A 569 37.91 0.98 -26.17
CA GLU A 569 36.68 1.63 -25.70
C GLU A 569 35.44 1.02 -26.37
N ILE A 570 35.46 0.89 -27.70
CA ILE A 570 34.39 0.25 -28.48
C ILE A 570 34.15 -1.20 -28.04
N ARG A 571 35.20 -1.99 -27.79
CA ARG A 571 35.06 -3.38 -27.34
C ARG A 571 34.33 -3.49 -26.00
N ARG A 572 34.63 -2.58 -25.06
CA ARG A 572 33.93 -2.55 -23.75
C ARG A 572 32.45 -2.23 -23.92
N ILE A 573 32.11 -1.27 -24.79
CA ILE A 573 30.72 -0.93 -25.10
C ILE A 573 29.98 -2.13 -25.70
N LEU A 574 30.59 -2.81 -26.67
CA LEU A 574 30.00 -4.00 -27.30
C LEU A 574 29.77 -5.14 -26.30
N ALA A 575 30.72 -5.37 -25.37
CA ALA A 575 30.56 -6.36 -24.30
C ALA A 575 29.40 -5.99 -23.36
N GLN A 576 29.30 -4.73 -22.93
CA GLN A 576 28.21 -4.26 -22.08
C GLN A 576 26.84 -4.38 -22.76
N MET A 577 26.76 -4.08 -24.06
CA MET A 577 25.53 -4.26 -24.84
C MET A 577 25.11 -5.73 -24.95
N ALA A 578 26.06 -6.66 -25.06
CA ALA A 578 25.78 -8.10 -25.09
C ALA A 578 25.27 -8.61 -23.72
N ASP A 579 25.84 -8.13 -22.62
CA ASP A 579 25.39 -8.47 -21.27
C ASP A 579 23.97 -7.92 -20.99
N GLN A 580 23.70 -6.66 -21.38
CA GLN A 580 22.36 -6.07 -21.30
C GLN A 580 21.34 -6.87 -22.11
N LYS A 581 21.71 -7.32 -23.32
CA LYS A 581 20.84 -8.16 -24.14
C LYS A 581 20.52 -9.50 -23.50
N THR A 582 21.51 -10.11 -22.85
CA THR A 582 21.32 -11.37 -22.12
C THR A 582 20.39 -11.20 -20.93
N LEU A 583 20.58 -10.11 -20.17
CA LEU A 583 19.76 -9.79 -19.01
C LEU A 583 18.30 -9.47 -19.41
N TYR A 584 18.11 -8.68 -20.47
CA TYR A 584 16.78 -8.43 -21.05
C TYR A 584 16.05 -9.74 -21.40
N ASN A 585 16.71 -10.64 -22.14
CA ASN A 585 16.13 -11.92 -22.54
C ASN A 585 15.74 -12.78 -21.32
N SER A 586 16.54 -12.73 -20.26
CA SER A 586 16.24 -13.42 -19.00
C SER A 586 14.98 -12.87 -18.33
N TYR A 587 14.84 -11.55 -18.22
CA TYR A 587 13.65 -10.93 -17.64
C TYR A 587 12.40 -11.19 -18.47
N VAL A 588 12.50 -11.13 -19.81
CA VAL A 588 11.40 -11.49 -20.71
C VAL A 588 10.94 -12.93 -20.48
N LEU A 589 11.88 -13.88 -20.43
CA LEU A 589 11.57 -15.29 -20.21
C LEU A 589 10.88 -15.53 -18.85
N GLN A 590 11.42 -14.92 -17.78
CA GLN A 590 10.85 -15.03 -16.44
C GLN A 590 9.48 -14.37 -16.35
N GLY A 591 9.30 -13.20 -16.99
CA GLY A 591 8.03 -12.49 -17.06
C GLY A 591 6.95 -13.32 -17.75
N ASP A 592 7.29 -13.96 -18.88
CA ASP A 592 6.38 -14.86 -19.60
C ASP A 592 6.00 -16.09 -18.75
N GLN A 593 6.95 -16.65 -17.99
CA GLN A 593 6.68 -17.74 -17.07
C GLN A 593 5.77 -17.31 -15.92
N ALA A 594 6.00 -16.12 -15.34
CA ALA A 594 5.16 -15.55 -14.29
C ALA A 594 3.73 -15.29 -14.79
N PHE A 595 3.58 -14.78 -16.02
CA PHE A 595 2.28 -14.60 -16.65
C PHE A 595 1.54 -15.93 -16.81
N LYS A 596 2.20 -16.97 -17.34
CA LYS A 596 1.62 -18.31 -17.48
C LYS A 596 1.22 -18.92 -16.12
N ALA A 597 1.99 -18.62 -15.08
CA ALA A 597 1.71 -19.02 -13.71
C ALA A 597 0.63 -18.17 -13.02
N LYS A 598 0.04 -17.18 -13.71
CA LYS A 598 -0.95 -16.22 -13.19
C LYS A 598 -0.46 -15.38 -12.01
N LYS A 599 0.86 -15.20 -11.91
CA LYS A 599 1.50 -14.31 -10.93
C LYS A 599 1.66 -12.94 -11.58
N TYR A 600 0.56 -12.24 -11.77
CA TYR A 600 0.51 -11.04 -12.62
C TYR A 600 1.35 -9.89 -12.06
N GLU A 601 1.43 -9.72 -10.74
CA GLU A 601 2.28 -8.71 -10.10
C GLU A 601 3.77 -8.97 -10.34
N ALA A 602 4.21 -10.23 -10.16
CA ALA A 602 5.60 -10.61 -10.43
C ALA A 602 5.94 -10.49 -11.92
N CYS A 603 4.99 -10.85 -12.80
CA CYS A 603 5.09 -10.65 -14.24
C CYS A 603 5.30 -9.18 -14.60
N ILE A 604 4.49 -8.27 -14.05
CA ILE A 604 4.62 -6.82 -14.28
C ILE A 604 6.01 -6.34 -13.86
N GLY A 605 6.48 -6.69 -12.65
CA GLY A 605 7.81 -6.30 -12.17
C GLY A 605 8.95 -6.77 -13.07
N LEU A 606 8.90 -8.02 -13.56
CA LEU A 606 9.91 -8.57 -14.47
C LEU A 606 9.91 -7.88 -15.84
N PHE A 607 8.73 -7.59 -16.41
CA PHE A 607 8.66 -6.85 -17.67
C PHE A 607 9.02 -5.36 -17.52
N GLN A 608 8.81 -4.75 -16.35
CA GLN A 608 9.32 -3.41 -16.06
C GLN A 608 10.85 -3.40 -16.04
N GLN A 609 11.48 -4.42 -15.47
CA GLN A 609 12.94 -4.58 -15.52
C GLN A 609 13.44 -4.80 -16.96
N ALA A 610 12.72 -5.56 -17.78
CA ALA A 610 13.04 -5.71 -19.20
C ALA A 610 12.89 -4.37 -19.97
N ALA A 611 11.79 -3.64 -19.76
CA ALA A 611 11.53 -2.34 -20.38
C ALA A 611 12.57 -1.28 -19.98
N ALA A 612 13.15 -1.36 -18.78
CA ALA A 612 14.22 -0.45 -18.36
C ALA A 612 15.54 -0.67 -19.13
N ILE A 613 15.77 -1.87 -19.69
CA ILE A 613 16.97 -2.19 -20.46
C ILE A 613 16.82 -1.78 -21.93
N TYR A 614 15.67 -2.08 -22.55
CA TYR A 614 15.32 -1.64 -23.91
C TYR A 614 13.93 -0.99 -23.93
N PRO A 615 13.83 0.32 -23.63
CA PRO A 615 12.56 1.05 -23.56
C PRO A 615 11.82 1.12 -24.90
N GLU A 616 12.54 1.01 -26.02
CA GLU A 616 12.01 1.00 -27.37
C GLU A 616 11.32 -0.31 -27.78
N GLU A 617 11.55 -1.41 -27.05
CA GLU A 617 10.93 -2.70 -27.35
C GLU A 617 9.45 -2.71 -26.94
N LEU A 618 8.57 -3.05 -27.89
CA LEU A 618 7.12 -3.05 -27.67
C LEU A 618 6.62 -4.24 -26.84
N TYR A 619 7.39 -5.33 -26.79
CA TYR A 619 6.94 -6.56 -26.14
C TYR A 619 6.71 -6.41 -24.62
N PRO A 620 7.67 -5.91 -23.82
CA PRO A 620 7.44 -5.75 -22.38
C PRO A 620 6.22 -4.87 -22.00
N PRO A 621 6.00 -3.67 -22.58
CA PRO A 621 4.83 -2.86 -22.24
C PRO A 621 3.49 -3.53 -22.64
N GLU A 622 3.44 -4.24 -23.78
CA GLU A 622 2.26 -5.04 -24.15
C GLU A 622 1.96 -6.13 -23.12
N ARG A 623 3.00 -6.82 -22.62
CA ARG A 623 2.83 -7.85 -21.60
C ARG A 623 2.45 -7.30 -20.23
N ILE A 624 2.97 -6.13 -19.86
CA ILE A 624 2.54 -5.40 -18.65
C ILE A 624 1.05 -5.07 -18.76
N ALA A 625 0.61 -4.49 -19.88
CA ALA A 625 -0.80 -4.15 -20.09
C ALA A 625 -1.70 -5.39 -20.04
N ALA A 626 -1.28 -6.50 -20.66
CA ALA A 626 -2.02 -7.77 -20.59
C ALA A 626 -2.10 -8.32 -19.15
N ALA A 627 -1.01 -8.24 -18.38
CA ALA A 627 -0.97 -8.73 -17.00
C ALA A 627 -1.85 -7.86 -16.08
N GLN A 628 -1.80 -6.54 -16.29
CA GLN A 628 -2.64 -5.59 -15.57
C GLN A 628 -4.12 -5.84 -15.86
N ALA A 629 -4.49 -6.08 -17.13
CA ALA A 629 -5.88 -6.36 -17.49
C ALA A 629 -6.42 -7.65 -16.82
N GLU A 630 -5.61 -8.70 -16.72
CA GLU A 630 -5.99 -9.93 -16.00
C GLU A 630 -6.07 -9.71 -14.48
N LEU A 631 -5.18 -8.89 -13.91
CA LEU A 631 -5.21 -8.52 -12.50
C LEU A 631 -6.46 -7.70 -12.16
N ASP A 632 -6.77 -6.68 -12.97
CA ASP A 632 -7.96 -5.85 -12.84
C ASP A 632 -9.23 -6.71 -12.93
N LYS A 633 -9.27 -7.66 -13.87
CA LYS A 633 -10.38 -8.61 -14.02
C LYS A 633 -10.52 -9.52 -12.79
N MET A 634 -9.40 -9.98 -12.22
CA MET A 634 -9.42 -10.79 -10.99
C MET A 634 -9.94 -9.98 -9.80
N GLN A 635 -9.51 -8.73 -9.65
CA GLN A 635 -10.00 -7.82 -8.62
C GLN A 635 -11.48 -7.49 -8.82
N ALA A 636 -11.92 -7.23 -10.04
CA ALA A 636 -13.32 -6.99 -10.36
C ALA A 636 -14.22 -8.20 -10.05
N ASN A 637 -13.76 -9.42 -10.36
CA ASN A 637 -14.50 -10.64 -10.02
C ASN A 637 -14.59 -10.86 -8.50
N LEU A 638 -13.53 -10.55 -7.76
CA LEU A 638 -13.51 -10.60 -6.30
C LEU A 638 -14.50 -9.58 -5.71
N GLU A 639 -14.50 -8.35 -6.23
CA GLU A 639 -15.41 -7.30 -5.81
C GLU A 639 -16.87 -7.66 -6.13
N GLU A 640 -17.15 -8.21 -7.32
CA GLU A 640 -18.49 -8.67 -7.69
C GLU A 640 -18.97 -9.83 -6.81
N ALA A 641 -18.08 -10.78 -6.46
CA ALA A 641 -18.40 -11.84 -5.53
C ALA A 641 -18.71 -11.28 -4.13
N TYR A 642 -17.88 -10.36 -3.63
CA TYR A 642 -18.09 -9.69 -2.34
C TYR A 642 -19.43 -8.94 -2.31
N GLN A 643 -19.71 -8.10 -3.31
CA GLN A 643 -20.95 -7.32 -3.35
C GLN A 643 -22.19 -8.20 -3.46
N ARG A 644 -22.12 -9.31 -4.21
CA ARG A 644 -23.22 -10.30 -4.25
C ARG A 644 -23.50 -10.88 -2.86
N SER A 645 -22.47 -11.27 -2.13
CA SER A 645 -22.60 -11.81 -0.78
C SER A 645 -23.12 -10.77 0.22
N ILE A 646 -22.68 -9.51 0.11
CA ILE A 646 -23.25 -8.41 0.90
C ILE A 646 -24.73 -8.22 0.61
N ASN A 647 -25.12 -8.13 -0.67
CA ASN A 647 -26.51 -7.92 -1.05
C ASN A 647 -27.42 -9.09 -0.59
N GLU A 648 -26.91 -10.32 -0.66
CA GLU A 648 -27.61 -11.50 -0.14
C GLU A 648 -27.74 -11.46 1.39
N GLY A 649 -26.65 -11.10 2.09
CA GLY A 649 -26.63 -10.88 3.53
C GLY A 649 -27.65 -9.83 3.96
N ASP A 650 -27.60 -8.63 3.36
CA ASP A 650 -28.49 -7.50 3.65
C ASP A 650 -29.96 -7.85 3.38
N ARG A 651 -30.23 -8.52 2.27
CA ARG A 651 -31.57 -8.98 1.93
C ARG A 651 -32.08 -9.98 2.97
N ASN A 652 -31.28 -10.97 3.37
CA ASN A 652 -31.69 -11.95 4.36
C ASN A 652 -31.84 -11.30 5.75
N PHE A 653 -30.95 -10.38 6.10
CA PHE A 653 -30.98 -9.60 7.34
C PHE A 653 -32.25 -8.77 7.44
N GLY A 654 -32.60 -8.00 6.39
CA GLY A 654 -33.84 -7.21 6.35
C GLY A 654 -35.10 -8.06 6.39
N ASN A 655 -35.05 -9.30 5.89
CA ASN A 655 -36.13 -10.28 5.98
C ASN A 655 -36.13 -11.07 7.29
N LYS A 656 -35.26 -10.73 8.26
CA LYS A 656 -35.10 -11.41 9.56
C LYS A 656 -34.76 -12.90 9.44
N LYS A 657 -34.09 -13.29 8.36
CA LYS A 657 -33.54 -14.63 8.14
C LYS A 657 -32.11 -14.63 8.63
N TRP A 658 -31.93 -14.78 9.94
CA TRP A 658 -30.65 -14.60 10.62
C TRP A 658 -29.58 -15.61 10.19
N ASP A 659 -29.90 -16.90 10.06
CA ASP A 659 -28.92 -17.91 9.67
C ASP A 659 -28.43 -17.75 8.22
N PRO A 660 -29.32 -17.59 7.20
CA PRO A 660 -28.87 -17.30 5.84
C PRO A 660 -28.11 -15.97 5.70
N ALA A 661 -28.48 -14.95 6.48
CA ALA A 661 -27.74 -13.69 6.51
C ALA A 661 -26.32 -13.89 7.05
N LYS A 662 -26.19 -14.67 8.14
CA LYS A 662 -24.91 -15.00 8.75
C LYS A 662 -23.98 -15.73 7.78
N GLU A 663 -24.48 -16.73 7.06
CA GLU A 663 -23.69 -17.46 6.06
C GLU A 663 -23.17 -16.52 4.94
N ALA A 664 -24.04 -15.66 4.41
CA ALA A 664 -23.68 -14.72 3.36
C ALA A 664 -22.62 -13.69 3.81
N TYR A 665 -22.78 -13.12 5.02
CA TYR A 665 -21.77 -12.20 5.56
C TYR A 665 -20.46 -12.90 5.97
N GLN A 666 -20.50 -14.15 6.43
CA GLN A 666 -19.29 -14.94 6.67
C GLN A 666 -18.51 -15.16 5.38
N TYR A 667 -19.21 -15.50 4.29
CA TYR A 667 -18.57 -15.66 2.98
C TYR A 667 -18.00 -14.32 2.45
N ALA A 668 -18.74 -13.20 2.60
CA ALA A 668 -18.23 -11.87 2.28
C ALA A 668 -16.96 -11.52 3.09
N SER A 669 -16.94 -11.84 4.38
CA SER A 669 -15.78 -11.62 5.26
C SER A 669 -14.58 -12.49 4.88
N GLN A 670 -14.78 -13.70 4.35
CA GLN A 670 -13.70 -14.53 3.81
C GLN A 670 -13.13 -13.97 2.50
N LEU A 671 -13.97 -13.41 1.64
CA LEU A 671 -13.53 -12.80 0.37
C LEU A 671 -12.70 -11.53 0.59
N LYS A 672 -13.11 -10.67 1.54
CA LYS A 672 -12.38 -9.45 1.90
C LYS A 672 -12.27 -9.31 3.43
N PRO A 673 -11.27 -9.96 4.06
CA PRO A 673 -11.12 -9.97 5.53
C PRO A 673 -10.88 -8.61 6.18
N GLN A 674 -10.47 -7.60 5.41
CA GLN A 674 -10.23 -6.24 5.91
C GLN A 674 -11.53 -5.42 6.02
N GLU A 675 -12.60 -5.81 5.33
CA GLU A 675 -13.86 -5.08 5.33
C GLU A 675 -14.59 -5.27 6.66
N LEU A 676 -14.96 -4.17 7.30
CA LEU A 676 -15.60 -4.17 8.62
C LEU A 676 -17.10 -4.47 8.54
N TYR A 677 -17.78 -4.01 7.49
CA TYR A 677 -19.23 -4.10 7.37
C TYR A 677 -19.81 -5.52 7.57
N PRO A 678 -19.30 -6.59 6.90
CA PRO A 678 -19.79 -7.94 7.18
C PRO A 678 -19.54 -8.38 8.62
N LYS A 679 -18.42 -7.97 9.25
CA LYS A 679 -18.09 -8.33 10.64
C LYS A 679 -19.04 -7.66 11.63
N GLU A 680 -19.36 -6.40 11.42
CA GLU A 680 -20.35 -5.67 12.22
C GLU A 680 -21.73 -6.32 12.12
N LYS A 681 -22.16 -6.69 10.90
CA LYS A 681 -23.43 -7.38 10.69
C LYS A 681 -23.47 -8.76 11.32
N LEU A 682 -22.35 -9.50 11.30
CA LEU A 682 -22.23 -10.77 12.00
C LEU A 682 -22.35 -10.61 13.52
N ALA A 683 -21.71 -9.59 14.09
CA ALA A 683 -21.84 -9.28 15.52
C ALA A 683 -23.29 -8.90 15.88
N GLU A 684 -23.96 -8.11 15.04
CA GLU A 684 -25.36 -7.74 15.20
C GLU A 684 -26.28 -8.97 15.15
N ILE A 685 -26.12 -9.84 14.14
CA ILE A 685 -26.88 -11.09 14.03
C ILE A 685 -26.66 -11.98 15.25
N ASN A 686 -25.41 -12.15 15.70
CA ASN A 686 -25.11 -12.95 16.88
C ASN A 686 -25.79 -12.39 18.13
N SER A 687 -25.83 -11.06 18.30
CA SER A 687 -26.56 -10.41 19.41
C SER A 687 -28.08 -10.65 19.34
N ILE A 688 -28.66 -10.62 18.14
CA ILE A 688 -30.10 -10.88 17.94
C ILE A 688 -30.43 -12.34 18.27
N LEU A 689 -29.67 -13.29 17.72
CA LEU A 689 -29.85 -14.72 17.97
C LEU A 689 -29.70 -15.04 19.47
N GLU A 690 -28.75 -14.40 20.14
CA GLU A 690 -28.57 -14.56 21.58
C GLU A 690 -29.76 -14.02 22.38
N LYS A 691 -30.30 -12.84 22.01
CA LYS A 691 -31.51 -12.28 22.63
C LYS A 691 -32.73 -13.19 22.42
N GLU A 692 -32.91 -13.75 21.23
CA GLU A 692 -33.99 -14.69 20.94
C GLU A 692 -33.84 -15.99 21.77
N ARG A 693 -32.60 -16.49 21.91
CA ARG A 693 -32.29 -17.64 22.76
C ARG A 693 -32.61 -17.36 24.22
N LEU A 694 -32.17 -16.22 24.75
CA LEU A 694 -32.44 -15.81 26.13
C LEU A 694 -33.94 -15.59 26.40
N ALA A 695 -34.70 -15.07 25.44
CA ALA A 695 -36.14 -14.92 25.57
C ALA A 695 -36.85 -16.28 25.66
N LYS A 696 -36.46 -17.25 24.81
CA LYS A 696 -36.94 -18.64 24.88
C LYS A 696 -36.54 -19.30 26.20
N GLN A 697 -35.30 -19.08 26.66
CA GLN A 697 -34.84 -19.58 27.95
C GLN A 697 -35.68 -19.05 29.11
N LYS A 698 -35.94 -17.75 29.14
CA LYS A 698 -36.79 -17.14 30.19
C LYS A 698 -38.21 -17.69 30.17
N GLU A 699 -38.77 -17.96 29.00
CA GLU A 699 -40.09 -18.56 28.86
C GLU A 699 -40.11 -20.02 29.33
N TYR A 700 -39.07 -20.79 28.98
CA TYR A 700 -38.83 -22.14 29.51
C TYR A 700 -38.73 -22.13 31.04
N ASP A 701 -37.88 -21.28 31.62
CA ASP A 701 -37.67 -21.17 33.07
C ASP A 701 -38.98 -20.81 33.79
N ARG A 702 -39.81 -19.93 33.20
CA ARG A 702 -41.14 -19.62 33.73
C ARG A 702 -42.03 -20.85 33.76
N TYR A 703 -42.09 -21.62 32.67
CA TYR A 703 -42.89 -22.84 32.63
C TYR A 703 -42.39 -23.91 33.58
N ILE A 704 -41.08 -24.00 33.80
CA ILE A 704 -40.51 -24.87 34.84
C ILE A 704 -41.00 -24.41 36.22
N ALA A 705 -40.84 -23.14 36.58
CA ALA A 705 -41.25 -22.60 37.87
C ALA A 705 -42.77 -22.75 38.13
N ASP A 706 -43.61 -22.50 37.11
CA ASP A 706 -45.04 -22.73 37.18
C ASP A 706 -45.36 -24.22 37.38
N GLY A 707 -44.66 -25.11 36.66
CA GLY A 707 -44.79 -26.56 36.81
C GLY A 707 -44.47 -27.03 38.22
N GLU A 708 -43.36 -26.57 38.78
CA GLU A 708 -42.93 -26.87 40.16
C GLU A 708 -43.92 -26.33 41.20
N ARG A 709 -44.41 -25.10 41.01
CA ARG A 709 -45.41 -24.48 41.89
C ARG A 709 -46.72 -25.27 41.89
N PHE A 710 -47.24 -25.64 40.71
CA PHE A 710 -48.46 -26.43 40.60
C PHE A 710 -48.26 -27.84 41.17
N TYR A 711 -47.08 -28.43 40.96
CA TYR A 711 -46.72 -29.71 41.55
C TYR A 711 -46.75 -29.65 43.09
N GLY A 712 -46.09 -28.66 43.69
CA GLY A 712 -46.05 -28.46 45.15
C GLY A 712 -47.42 -28.15 45.75
N THR A 713 -48.32 -27.53 45.00
CA THR A 713 -49.70 -27.23 45.42
C THR A 713 -50.71 -28.32 45.05
N LYS A 714 -50.25 -29.48 44.53
CA LYS A 714 -51.06 -30.65 44.19
C LYS A 714 -52.05 -30.43 43.02
N TYR A 715 -51.83 -29.39 42.22
CA TYR A 715 -52.49 -29.14 40.94
C TYR A 715 -51.76 -29.88 39.83
N TYR A 716 -51.78 -31.22 39.90
CA TYR A 716 -50.95 -32.08 39.06
C TYR A 716 -51.22 -31.96 37.56
N GLN A 717 -52.47 -31.68 37.18
CA GLN A 717 -52.83 -31.49 35.77
C GLN A 717 -52.21 -30.20 35.20
N GLU A 718 -52.24 -29.12 35.97
CA GLU A 718 -51.63 -27.84 35.65
C GLU A 718 -50.10 -27.93 35.64
N ALA A 719 -49.51 -28.70 36.56
CA ALA A 719 -48.08 -28.98 36.61
C ALA A 719 -47.59 -29.67 35.32
N ILE A 720 -48.27 -30.73 34.90
CA ILE A 720 -47.96 -31.45 33.65
C ILE A 720 -48.06 -30.51 32.45
N LEU A 721 -49.12 -29.71 32.35
CA LEU A 721 -49.30 -28.77 31.24
C LEU A 721 -48.18 -27.71 31.17
N SER A 722 -47.69 -27.25 32.32
CA SER A 722 -46.56 -26.31 32.39
C SER A 722 -45.25 -26.99 31.96
N PHE A 723 -44.93 -28.18 32.45
CA PHE A 723 -43.72 -28.92 32.02
C PHE A 723 -43.74 -29.29 30.54
N GLU A 724 -44.90 -29.67 29.99
CA GLU A 724 -45.06 -29.91 28.55
C GLU A 724 -44.90 -28.62 27.73
N SER A 725 -45.27 -27.47 28.30
CA SER A 725 -45.02 -26.17 27.67
C SER A 725 -43.53 -25.82 27.64
N ALA A 726 -42.79 -26.18 28.70
CA ALA A 726 -41.33 -26.09 28.72
C ALA A 726 -40.71 -26.99 27.63
N LEU A 727 -41.15 -28.25 27.52
CA LEU A 727 -40.69 -29.18 26.47
C LEU A 727 -41.04 -28.73 25.04
N ARG A 728 -42.08 -27.90 24.85
CA ARG A 728 -42.34 -27.32 23.51
C ARG A 728 -41.30 -26.30 23.09
N ILE A 729 -40.65 -25.64 24.06
CA ILE A 729 -39.59 -24.66 23.80
C ILE A 729 -38.26 -25.39 23.59
N PHE A 730 -37.94 -26.33 24.48
CA PHE A 730 -36.75 -27.19 24.40
C PHE A 730 -37.13 -28.67 24.51
N PRO A 731 -37.36 -29.36 23.37
CA PRO A 731 -37.90 -30.73 23.33
C PRO A 731 -37.03 -31.83 23.92
N PHE A 732 -35.76 -31.54 24.16
CA PHE A 732 -34.77 -32.53 24.61
C PHE A 732 -34.37 -32.35 26.08
N GLU A 733 -35.02 -31.43 26.80
CA GLU A 733 -34.75 -31.21 28.22
C GLU A 733 -35.30 -32.35 29.07
N LYS A 734 -34.43 -32.93 29.89
CA LYS A 734 -34.77 -34.13 30.65
C LYS A 734 -35.64 -33.84 31.87
N TYR A 735 -35.37 -32.74 32.57
CA TYR A 735 -36.02 -32.41 33.84
C TYR A 735 -37.56 -32.33 33.77
N PRO A 736 -38.16 -31.50 32.88
CA PRO A 736 -39.62 -31.46 32.77
C PRO A 736 -40.23 -32.80 32.35
N ALA A 737 -39.55 -33.60 31.53
CA ALA A 737 -40.00 -34.95 31.17
C ALA A 737 -40.03 -35.89 32.40
N ASP A 738 -38.93 -35.93 33.17
CA ASP A 738 -38.82 -36.73 34.40
C ASP A 738 -39.88 -36.32 35.44
N MET A 739 -40.19 -35.02 35.55
CA MET A 739 -41.21 -34.51 36.47
C MET A 739 -42.64 -34.92 36.06
N ILE A 740 -42.94 -34.93 34.75
CA ILE A 740 -44.21 -35.44 34.24
C ILE A 740 -44.36 -36.93 34.60
N ASP A 741 -43.32 -37.74 34.37
CA ASP A 741 -43.32 -39.17 34.70
C ASP A 741 -43.49 -39.42 36.20
N LYS A 742 -42.83 -38.60 37.04
CA LYS A 742 -42.95 -38.66 38.50
C LYS A 742 -44.39 -38.41 38.97
N ILE A 743 -45.07 -37.42 38.38
CA ILE A 743 -46.49 -37.14 38.68
C ILE A 743 -47.37 -38.34 38.29
N PHE A 744 -47.13 -38.92 37.11
CA PHE A 744 -47.87 -40.09 36.63
C PHE A 744 -47.73 -41.28 37.59
N GLU A 745 -46.51 -41.60 38.01
CA GLU A 745 -46.25 -42.72 38.92
C GLU A 745 -46.80 -42.47 40.34
N LEU A 746 -46.74 -41.25 40.86
CA LEU A 746 -47.32 -40.89 42.15
C LEU A 746 -48.82 -41.18 42.22
N ILE A 747 -49.58 -40.73 41.21
CA ILE A 747 -51.04 -40.88 41.19
C ILE A 747 -51.43 -42.34 40.95
N LYS A 748 -50.67 -43.05 40.11
CA LYS A 748 -50.89 -44.48 39.82
C LYS A 748 -50.64 -45.38 41.04
N LYS A 749 -49.58 -45.12 41.81
CA LYS A 749 -49.23 -45.87 43.03
C LYS A 749 -50.29 -45.76 44.12
N ASN A 750 -51.00 -44.63 44.18
CA ASN A 750 -51.99 -44.33 45.20
C ASN A 750 -53.44 -44.61 44.76
N SER A 751 -53.62 -45.58 43.86
CA SER A 751 -54.95 -46.00 43.41
C SER A 751 -55.78 -46.58 44.56
N MET A 752 -56.98 -46.05 44.76
CA MET A 752 -57.94 -46.53 45.75
C MET A 752 -58.98 -47.45 45.13
N VAL A 753 -59.50 -47.06 43.96
CA VAL A 753 -60.60 -47.76 43.29
C VAL A 753 -60.27 -47.88 41.81
N ASN A 754 -60.24 -49.11 41.30
CA ASN A 754 -60.14 -49.38 39.87
C ASN A 754 -61.56 -49.52 39.30
N ILE A 755 -61.99 -48.58 38.47
CA ILE A 755 -63.34 -48.53 37.92
C ILE A 755 -63.40 -49.22 36.56
N LEU A 756 -62.39 -48.98 35.73
CA LEU A 756 -62.26 -49.58 34.40
C LEU A 756 -60.80 -49.95 34.15
N ASP A 757 -60.59 -51.19 33.73
CA ASP A 757 -59.32 -51.72 33.23
C ASP A 757 -59.61 -52.54 31.97
N GLY A 758 -59.81 -51.83 30.86
CA GLY A 758 -60.37 -52.38 29.62
C GLY A 758 -60.82 -51.26 28.69
N LYS A 759 -61.07 -51.58 27.42
CA LYS A 759 -61.37 -50.58 26.38
C LYS A 759 -62.87 -50.37 26.22
N VAL A 760 -63.32 -49.14 26.39
CA VAL A 760 -64.72 -48.73 26.16
C VAL A 760 -64.72 -47.55 25.21
N ARG A 761 -65.34 -47.72 24.03
CA ARG A 761 -65.60 -46.62 23.10
C ARG A 761 -66.88 -45.91 23.51
N ILE A 762 -66.78 -44.60 23.68
CA ILE A 762 -67.90 -43.69 23.98
C ILE A 762 -68.08 -42.80 22.76
N MET A 763 -69.22 -42.93 22.09
CA MET A 763 -69.56 -42.10 20.95
C MET A 763 -69.76 -40.65 21.40
N HIS A 764 -69.43 -39.69 20.53
CA HIS A 764 -69.70 -38.28 20.80
C HIS A 764 -71.16 -38.05 21.22
N ASN A 765 -71.38 -37.13 22.16
CA ASN A 765 -72.68 -36.80 22.78
C ASN A 765 -73.38 -37.95 23.53
N ASN A 766 -72.78 -39.16 23.59
CA ASN A 766 -73.29 -40.24 24.41
C ASN A 766 -72.61 -40.24 25.78
N LYS A 767 -73.41 -40.42 26.83
CA LYS A 767 -72.93 -40.47 28.21
C LYS A 767 -72.83 -41.92 28.67
N GLU A 768 -71.63 -42.35 29.03
CA GLU A 768 -71.38 -43.67 29.59
C GLU A 768 -71.20 -43.58 31.10
N LYS A 769 -71.86 -44.46 31.87
CA LYS A 769 -71.84 -44.46 33.34
C LYS A 769 -71.07 -45.66 33.86
N PHE A 770 -70.05 -45.40 34.68
CA PHE A 770 -69.20 -46.39 35.32
C PHE A 770 -69.44 -46.40 36.83
N LYS A 771 -69.93 -47.53 37.36
CA LYS A 771 -70.25 -47.68 38.78
C LYS A 771 -69.02 -48.07 39.60
N PHE A 772 -68.99 -47.65 40.86
CA PHE A 772 -67.93 -47.99 41.79
C PHE A 772 -68.44 -48.00 43.24
N ALA A 773 -67.71 -48.64 44.15
CA ALA A 773 -68.06 -48.67 45.57
C ALA A 773 -67.78 -47.31 46.24
N PRO A 774 -68.71 -46.74 47.04
CA PRO A 774 -68.51 -45.43 47.63
C PRO A 774 -67.20 -45.27 48.39
N ILE A 775 -66.50 -44.17 48.14
CA ILE A 775 -65.20 -43.88 48.77
C ILE A 775 -65.43 -43.42 50.23
N PRO A 776 -64.61 -43.88 51.20
CA PRO A 776 -64.70 -43.43 52.59
C PRO A 776 -64.54 -41.92 52.70
N TYR A 777 -65.29 -41.28 53.60
CA TYR A 777 -65.32 -39.82 53.74
C TYR A 777 -63.92 -39.19 53.86
N LYS A 778 -63.03 -39.82 54.65
CA LYS A 778 -61.65 -39.38 54.87
C LYS A 778 -60.79 -39.31 53.60
N ASP A 779 -61.12 -40.07 52.55
CA ASP A 779 -60.32 -40.18 51.33
C ASP A 779 -60.92 -39.36 50.16
N ARG A 780 -62.12 -38.77 50.35
CA ARG A 780 -62.83 -38.03 49.28
C ARG A 780 -62.16 -36.70 48.94
N SER A 781 -61.66 -35.97 49.94
CA SER A 781 -60.99 -34.68 49.74
C SER A 781 -59.67 -34.79 48.97
N GLU A 782 -59.13 -36.01 48.87
CA GLU A 782 -57.86 -36.28 48.19
C GLU A 782 -58.04 -37.06 46.90
N SER A 783 -59.28 -37.23 46.44
CA SER A 783 -59.58 -38.05 45.27
C SER A 783 -59.15 -37.38 43.97
N PHE A 784 -58.44 -38.14 43.13
CA PHE A 784 -58.15 -37.82 41.74
C PHE A 784 -58.70 -38.91 40.84
N ILE A 785 -59.27 -38.54 39.70
CA ILE A 785 -59.61 -39.48 38.64
C ILE A 785 -58.46 -39.49 37.64
N LEU A 786 -57.85 -40.66 37.45
CA LEU A 786 -56.93 -40.94 36.35
C LEU A 786 -57.69 -41.61 35.21
N LEU A 787 -57.59 -41.04 34.02
CA LEU A 787 -58.21 -41.53 32.79
C LEU A 787 -57.14 -41.81 31.74
N GLU A 788 -57.10 -43.00 31.13
CA GLU A 788 -56.32 -43.21 29.90
C GLU A 788 -57.28 -43.17 28.70
N ILE A 789 -57.15 -42.14 27.87
CA ILE A 789 -58.10 -41.87 26.79
C ILE A 789 -57.38 -41.67 25.47
N LYS A 790 -57.94 -42.26 24.42
CA LYS A 790 -57.59 -42.02 23.03
C LYS A 790 -58.77 -41.35 22.32
N THR A 791 -58.54 -40.26 21.61
CA THR A 791 -59.57 -39.67 20.74
C THR A 791 -59.66 -40.45 19.43
N ILE A 792 -60.87 -40.58 18.89
CA ILE A 792 -61.18 -41.29 17.64
C ILE A 792 -62.00 -40.35 16.76
N ASP A 793 -61.60 -40.21 15.49
CA ASP A 793 -62.35 -39.48 14.46
C ASP A 793 -62.74 -38.03 14.84
N ALA A 794 -61.90 -37.33 15.62
CA ALA A 794 -62.14 -35.95 16.06
C ALA A 794 -61.80 -34.92 14.97
N GLN A 795 -62.70 -33.96 14.74
CA GLN A 795 -62.48 -32.80 13.83
C GLN A 795 -62.28 -31.47 14.58
N GLU A 796 -62.54 -31.47 15.89
CA GLU A 796 -62.34 -30.35 16.80
C GLU A 796 -61.77 -30.86 18.14
N PRO A 797 -61.19 -29.98 18.99
CA PRO A 797 -60.66 -30.38 20.29
C PRO A 797 -61.75 -31.02 21.15
N VAL A 798 -61.64 -32.32 21.37
CA VAL A 798 -62.66 -33.10 22.11
C VAL A 798 -62.75 -32.60 23.55
N LYS A 799 -63.93 -32.17 23.97
CA LYS A 799 -64.23 -31.78 25.36
C LYS A 799 -64.90 -32.95 26.07
N LEU A 800 -64.30 -33.42 27.15
CA LEU A 800 -64.82 -34.54 27.94
C LEU A 800 -65.38 -34.03 29.27
N TYR A 801 -66.68 -34.25 29.49
CA TYR A 801 -67.30 -34.03 30.79
C TYR A 801 -67.18 -35.30 31.64
N VAL A 802 -66.53 -35.15 32.78
CA VAL A 802 -66.31 -36.18 33.79
C VAL A 802 -67.24 -35.85 34.96
N ASN A 803 -68.45 -36.41 34.92
CA ASN A 803 -69.47 -36.19 35.94
C ASN A 803 -69.45 -37.29 37.00
N PHE A 804 -70.04 -37.01 38.16
CA PHE A 804 -70.17 -37.96 39.26
C PHE A 804 -71.53 -37.85 39.93
N GLY A 805 -71.96 -38.91 40.59
CA GLY A 805 -73.20 -38.89 41.35
C GLY A 805 -73.52 -40.17 42.10
N LYS A 806 -74.77 -40.26 42.56
CA LYS A 806 -75.31 -41.40 43.31
C LYS A 806 -76.62 -41.87 42.70
N GLY A 807 -76.73 -43.15 42.37
CA GLY A 807 -77.91 -43.70 41.71
C GLY A 807 -78.21 -42.96 40.39
N ASP A 808 -79.38 -42.33 40.31
CA ASP A 808 -79.80 -41.53 39.14
C ASP A 808 -79.51 -40.03 39.28
N SER A 809 -79.03 -39.57 40.45
CA SER A 809 -78.75 -38.15 40.71
C SER A 809 -77.30 -37.79 40.40
N GLN A 810 -77.09 -36.82 39.51
CA GLN A 810 -75.79 -36.22 39.23
C GLN A 810 -75.47 -35.15 40.29
N GLN A 811 -74.37 -35.34 41.00
CA GLN A 811 -73.96 -34.48 42.10
C GLN A 811 -73.02 -33.36 41.63
N GLY A 812 -72.19 -33.63 40.62
CA GLY A 812 -71.29 -32.64 40.03
C GLY A 812 -70.49 -33.19 38.85
N GLY A 813 -69.47 -32.45 38.43
CA GLY A 813 -68.57 -32.86 37.36
C GLY A 813 -67.52 -31.81 36.99
N TYR A 814 -66.57 -32.24 36.18
CA TYR A 814 -65.54 -31.41 35.55
C TYR A 814 -65.64 -31.53 34.04
N SER A 815 -65.14 -30.55 33.31
CA SER A 815 -64.84 -30.71 31.89
C SER A 815 -63.35 -30.57 31.64
N ILE A 816 -62.77 -31.53 30.93
CA ILE A 816 -61.38 -31.47 30.47
C ILE A 816 -61.34 -31.41 28.94
N ARG A 817 -60.33 -30.75 28.38
CA ARG A 817 -60.08 -30.76 26.93
C ARG A 817 -59.02 -31.82 26.63
N LEU A 818 -59.34 -32.76 25.75
CA LEU A 818 -58.42 -33.81 25.34
C LEU A 818 -57.48 -33.31 24.25
N LYS A 819 -56.22 -33.76 24.30
CA LYS A 819 -55.23 -33.54 23.25
C LYS A 819 -55.53 -34.42 22.04
N GLU A 820 -55.45 -33.83 20.85
CA GLU A 820 -55.55 -34.54 19.58
C GLU A 820 -54.20 -35.19 19.23
N GLN A 821 -53.98 -36.39 19.76
CA GLN A 821 -52.72 -37.13 19.53
C GLN A 821 -53.00 -38.63 19.36
N LYS A 822 -52.16 -39.29 18.56
CA LYS A 822 -52.28 -40.74 18.29
C LYS A 822 -51.93 -41.54 19.55
N GLY A 823 -52.87 -42.38 20.00
CA GLY A 823 -52.64 -43.30 21.13
C GLY A 823 -53.38 -42.88 22.40
N TYR A 824 -53.18 -43.64 23.48
CA TYR A 824 -53.76 -43.31 24.78
C TYR A 824 -52.91 -42.27 25.49
N HIS A 825 -53.58 -41.27 26.04
CA HIS A 825 -52.99 -40.25 26.87
C HIS A 825 -53.66 -40.27 28.22
N SER A 826 -52.88 -40.05 29.25
CA SER A 826 -53.35 -40.01 30.63
C SER A 826 -53.80 -38.60 30.98
N TYR A 827 -54.98 -38.49 31.58
CA TYR A 827 -55.58 -37.25 32.05
C TYR A 827 -55.94 -37.35 33.53
N PHE A 828 -55.78 -36.24 34.24
CA PHE A 828 -56.10 -36.16 35.66
C PHE A 828 -57.22 -35.18 35.93
N VAL A 829 -58.14 -35.58 36.78
CA VAL A 829 -59.21 -34.72 37.30
C VAL A 829 -59.13 -34.72 38.83
N ASN A 830 -58.78 -33.57 39.41
CA ASN A 830 -58.79 -33.38 40.86
C ASN A 830 -60.23 -33.23 41.36
N ILE A 831 -60.91 -34.35 41.56
CA ILE A 831 -62.31 -34.37 41.98
C ILE A 831 -62.48 -34.05 43.48
N GLY A 832 -61.42 -34.25 44.27
CA GLY A 832 -61.39 -34.04 45.71
C GLY A 832 -61.54 -32.58 46.16
N GLN A 833 -61.47 -31.62 45.23
CA GLN A 833 -61.75 -30.20 45.51
C GLN A 833 -63.25 -29.85 45.42
N GLN A 834 -64.09 -30.74 44.89
CA GLN A 834 -65.53 -30.47 44.80
C GLN A 834 -66.19 -30.70 46.15
N VAL A 835 -66.69 -29.64 46.77
CA VAL A 835 -67.48 -29.71 48.02
C VAL A 835 -68.59 -30.76 47.93
N ARG A 836 -69.24 -30.89 46.77
CA ARG A 836 -70.28 -31.90 46.53
C ARG A 836 -69.75 -33.33 46.42
N TRP A 837 -68.53 -33.53 45.94
CA TRP A 837 -67.88 -34.85 45.96
C TRP A 837 -67.53 -35.26 47.39
N ILE A 838 -66.98 -34.33 48.18
CA ILE A 838 -66.54 -34.57 49.55
C ILE A 838 -67.74 -34.90 50.45
N ASN A 839 -68.78 -34.07 50.40
CA ASN A 839 -69.90 -34.14 51.34
C ASN A 839 -70.94 -35.21 51.00
N ASN A 840 -70.90 -35.78 49.80
CA ASN A 840 -71.88 -36.79 49.38
C ASN A 840 -71.21 -38.13 49.08
N GLU A 841 -71.93 -39.22 49.32
CA GLU A 841 -71.56 -40.51 48.74
C GLU A 841 -71.79 -40.47 47.23
N ASN A 842 -70.81 -40.95 46.47
CA ASN A 842 -70.90 -41.11 45.03
C ASN A 842 -70.62 -42.58 44.70
N ASP A 843 -71.42 -43.15 43.80
CA ASP A 843 -71.34 -44.56 43.39
C ASP A 843 -71.13 -44.72 41.88
N TYR A 844 -71.01 -43.62 41.15
CA TYR A 844 -70.67 -43.65 39.73
C TYR A 844 -69.88 -42.42 39.29
N ILE A 845 -69.07 -42.61 38.25
CA ILE A 845 -68.63 -41.53 37.37
C ILE A 845 -69.24 -41.73 35.99
N SER A 846 -69.44 -40.65 35.23
CA SER A 846 -69.90 -40.75 33.85
C SER A 846 -69.10 -39.85 32.95
N LEU A 847 -68.76 -40.37 31.78
CA LEU A 847 -67.98 -39.68 30.77
C LEU A 847 -68.88 -39.31 29.59
N LEU A 848 -68.82 -38.05 29.17
CA LEU A 848 -69.56 -37.52 28.02
C LEU A 848 -68.58 -36.73 27.14
N PRO A 849 -68.13 -37.29 26.01
CA PRO A 849 -67.30 -36.56 25.04
C PRO A 849 -68.17 -35.69 24.11
N GLU A 850 -67.72 -34.48 23.82
CA GLU A 850 -68.26 -33.57 22.81
C GLU A 850 -67.14 -33.24 21.80
N GLY A 851 -67.46 -33.21 20.50
CA GLY A 851 -66.51 -32.86 19.42
C GLY A 851 -65.77 -34.05 18.78
N GLY A 852 -65.92 -35.27 19.32
CA GLY A 852 -65.36 -36.49 18.73
C GLY A 852 -65.61 -37.72 19.61
N ASP A 853 -65.39 -38.92 19.05
CA ASP A 853 -65.47 -40.15 19.82
C ASP A 853 -64.24 -40.31 20.71
N VAL A 854 -64.39 -41.05 21.81
CA VAL A 854 -63.25 -41.41 22.66
C VAL A 854 -63.24 -42.90 22.96
N GLU A 855 -62.07 -43.47 23.09
CA GLU A 855 -61.87 -44.80 23.65
C GLU A 855 -61.12 -44.67 24.97
N VAL A 856 -61.77 -45.07 26.05
CA VAL A 856 -61.24 -45.05 27.41
C VAL A 856 -60.72 -46.43 27.74
N LYS A 857 -59.45 -46.53 28.12
CA LYS A 857 -58.78 -47.78 28.49
C LYS A 857 -58.66 -47.97 29.99
N LEU A 858 -58.64 -46.87 30.74
CA LEU A 858 -58.44 -46.88 32.18
C LEU A 858 -59.28 -45.81 32.83
N ILE A 859 -59.93 -46.17 33.94
CA ILE A 859 -60.53 -45.23 34.88
C ILE A 859 -60.17 -45.68 36.29
N LYS A 860 -59.42 -44.84 37.01
CA LYS A 860 -59.05 -45.08 38.40
C LYS A 860 -59.39 -43.88 39.24
N ILE A 861 -59.83 -44.12 40.47
CA ILE A 861 -59.82 -43.10 41.51
C ILE A 861 -58.61 -43.39 42.41
N SER A 862 -57.74 -42.42 42.51
CA SER A 862 -56.55 -42.45 43.36
C SER A 862 -56.68 -41.43 44.47
N ARG A 863 -56.02 -41.66 45.60
CA ARG A 863 -55.80 -40.64 46.62
C ARG A 863 -54.52 -39.87 46.31
N ASN A 864 -54.42 -38.69 46.89
CA ASN A 864 -53.13 -38.04 46.99
C ASN A 864 -52.20 -38.89 47.87
N GLY A 865 -50.92 -38.93 47.50
CA GLY A 865 -49.99 -39.95 47.94
C GLY A 865 -49.24 -39.72 49.23
N ILE A 866 -49.74 -38.87 50.12
CA ILE A 866 -49.08 -38.47 51.35
C ILE A 866 -50.09 -38.46 52.48
#